data_AF-A0A1Q5UF89-F1
#
_entry.id   AF-A0A1Q5UF89-F1
#
_cell.length_a   1.000
_cell.length_b   1.000
_cell.length_c   1.000
_cell.angle_alpha   90.00
_cell.angle_beta   90.00
_cell.angle_gamma   90.00
#
_symmetry.space_group_name_H-M   'P 1'
#
loop_
_entity.id
_entity.type
_entity.pdbx_description
1 polymer ?
#
loop_
_entity_poly.entity_id
_entity_poly.type
_entity_poly.pdbx_seq_one_letter_code
_entity_poly.pdbx_strand_id
1 'polypeptide(L)'
;MFVLVTRLMFRYRRSHLTILVLVWIRQANTRLNSLPKILFFNRVQPSVRLFKEDEFLHQYSAGVISRSLLLTIFLLRAKVLADHSYWSAAQVDNRLGQLLDADCIEYQKFRDPFALDNFRQSILLSFYAFHEYPGQKGWTRIGYLTRKALQYGLHQIDNHDRHAPFDSSLIGVDDLDDWRRAWWCIYCLDSYSNITAATPFVVEAESIKTALITISSTSPTSDPHQVLCYLPVDIGSIWGTVKDVGHGEEMISNMHIVTTTLLKEAATIRRLLFQNSSERLYARASLLEHNICAVRLALPARFLDEGRNVLEHESRLAHQSRLICLIQLHAARLILCVSGCSEQDEEEWSRRWRQSLQYCEDVVSSVVQWDASLCTNQQNIRRQQYGEAMSFFILDLIACLPKSWQDWILPPASIPTVANDPSKVQLSRIAHIYVEHKDLAKFDEFAQDFGFVKAERKGNTIYYCGYGKDPYVYVASQSATGQSRFIGGAWVAKDEANFQKAAAMPGAILKELDESPGGGKMITFSRPNGTFFHVVFGQAERSVNINSEQPPSATHISQGPYNTPFEKNRLGQFQRYQDGPALVHKLGHYGYVCREFDTELDFYTSNFNFVHSDILNLPRFPHVDVLTFMHLDLGPEFSDHHSLFLQRAPPNVRKTYLHHSSFEVADFDEQLMGHQYLAKKGWKAVWGVGRHILGSQIFDYWYDSSGFKIEHYADGDVVNEENPTRREYVGPMSVWGPEVPKDFGANKAK
;
A
#
# COMPACT_ATOMS: atom_id res chain seq x y z
N MET A 1 19.95 -6.46 11.41
CA MET A 1 19.52 -7.80 10.98
C MET A 1 19.90 -8.88 12.00
N PHE A 2 21.20 -9.15 12.22
CA PHE A 2 21.69 -10.27 13.04
C PHE A 2 20.98 -10.46 14.40
N VAL A 3 21.26 -9.62 15.40
CA VAL A 3 20.68 -9.76 16.76
C VAL A 3 19.17 -9.52 16.83
N LEU A 4 18.56 -8.94 15.79
CA LEU A 4 17.13 -8.64 15.78
C LEU A 4 16.28 -9.91 15.76
N VAL A 5 16.51 -10.78 14.77
CA VAL A 5 15.56 -11.85 14.47
C VAL A 5 15.58 -12.91 15.58
N THR A 6 16.73 -13.13 16.22
CA THR A 6 16.83 -13.88 17.47
C THR A 6 15.96 -13.28 18.59
N ARG A 7 15.90 -11.95 18.75
CA ARG A 7 15.16 -11.34 19.88
C ARG A 7 13.68 -11.04 19.62
N LEU A 8 13.30 -10.76 18.37
CA LEU A 8 11.88 -10.76 17.95
C LEU A 8 11.20 -12.11 18.23
N MET A 9 11.96 -13.20 18.30
CA MET A 9 11.42 -14.51 18.66
C MET A 9 11.17 -14.72 20.16
N PHE A 10 11.86 -14.02 21.06
CA PHE A 10 11.97 -14.47 22.46
C PHE A 10 11.29 -13.59 23.52
N ARG A 11 10.78 -12.38 23.20
CA ARG A 11 10.06 -11.55 24.20
C ARG A 11 8.71 -10.95 23.74
N TYR A 12 7.66 -11.64 24.18
CA TYR A 12 6.29 -11.20 24.51
C TYR A 12 5.25 -10.83 23.42
N ARG A 13 4.47 -11.86 23.07
CA ARG A 13 2.99 -11.91 22.91
C ARG A 13 2.28 -11.15 21.76
N ARG A 14 1.57 -11.97 20.96
CA ARG A 14 0.28 -11.77 20.22
C ARG A 14 0.24 -11.33 18.74
N SER A 15 1.22 -10.63 18.16
CA SER A 15 0.89 -9.78 16.98
C SER A 15 1.31 -10.24 15.56
N HIS A 16 2.17 -11.26 15.37
CA HIS A 16 2.86 -11.43 14.08
C HIS A 16 2.48 -12.65 13.22
N LEU A 17 2.00 -13.76 13.79
CA LEU A 17 1.36 -14.83 12.98
C LEU A 17 0.04 -14.34 12.35
N THR A 18 -0.55 -13.29 12.93
CA THR A 18 -1.76 -12.61 12.45
C THR A 18 -1.56 -11.99 11.06
N ILE A 19 -0.41 -11.35 10.81
CA ILE A 19 -0.23 -10.47 9.63
C ILE A 19 -0.13 -11.28 8.32
N LEU A 20 0.65 -12.35 8.30
CA LEU A 20 0.82 -13.20 7.10
C LEU A 20 -0.51 -13.80 6.62
N VAL A 21 -1.38 -14.22 7.56
CA VAL A 21 -2.70 -14.79 7.25
C VAL A 21 -3.73 -13.72 6.88
N LEU A 22 -3.53 -12.44 7.26
CA LEU A 22 -4.43 -11.34 6.87
C LEU A 22 -4.05 -10.69 5.53
N VAL A 23 -2.78 -10.72 5.14
CA VAL A 23 -2.34 -10.32 3.78
C VAL A 23 -2.92 -11.28 2.73
N TRP A 24 -2.94 -12.59 3.03
CA TRP A 24 -3.52 -13.66 2.21
C TRP A 24 -5.00 -13.43 1.80
N ILE A 25 -5.75 -12.65 2.57
CA ILE A 25 -7.22 -12.58 2.47
C ILE A 25 -7.71 -11.42 1.56
N ARG A 26 -6.85 -10.47 1.17
CA ARG A 26 -7.30 -9.13 0.72
C ARG A 26 -6.65 -8.64 -0.60
N GLN A 27 -7.25 -8.92 -1.78
CA GLN A 27 -7.03 -8.15 -3.04
C GLN A 27 -7.99 -8.46 -4.23
N ALA A 28 -8.94 -7.57 -4.59
CA ALA A 28 -9.33 -7.32 -6.01
C ALA A 28 -10.26 -6.13 -6.33
N ASN A 29 -10.32 -5.85 -7.65
CA ASN A 29 -11.42 -5.35 -8.51
C ASN A 29 -11.03 -5.76 -9.98
N THR A 30 -11.83 -5.79 -11.07
CA THR A 30 -13.20 -5.33 -11.39
C THR A 30 -13.91 -6.28 -12.40
N ARG A 31 -15.19 -5.99 -12.69
CA ARG A 31 -16.02 -6.25 -13.91
C ARG A 31 -15.68 -7.39 -14.90
N LEU A 32 -16.63 -8.30 -15.08
CA LEU A 32 -17.11 -8.79 -16.39
C LEU A 32 -18.54 -9.37 -16.26
N ASN A 33 -19.30 -9.42 -17.36
CA ASN A 33 -20.74 -9.76 -17.34
C ASN A 33 -21.00 -11.28 -17.28
N SER A 34 -21.73 -11.76 -16.26
CA SER A 34 -22.39 -13.08 -16.26
C SER A 34 -23.48 -13.16 -15.17
N LEU A 35 -24.31 -14.22 -15.20
CA LEU A 35 -25.52 -14.36 -14.38
C LEU A 35 -25.24 -14.44 -12.86
N PRO A 36 -26.19 -14.05 -11.98
CA PRO A 36 -25.94 -13.77 -10.56
C PRO A 36 -25.29 -14.88 -9.73
N LYS A 37 -25.48 -16.15 -10.11
CA LYS A 37 -24.98 -17.34 -9.36
C LYS A 37 -23.47 -17.56 -9.54
N ILE A 38 -22.98 -17.45 -10.77
CA ILE A 38 -21.61 -17.74 -11.22
C ILE A 38 -20.57 -16.93 -10.42
N LEU A 39 -20.95 -15.72 -10.02
CA LEU A 39 -20.07 -14.80 -9.30
C LEU A 39 -19.79 -15.20 -7.83
N PHE A 40 -20.58 -16.05 -7.19
CA PHE A 40 -20.25 -16.57 -5.85
C PHE A 40 -19.15 -17.65 -5.94
N PHE A 41 -19.32 -18.59 -6.87
CA PHE A 41 -18.39 -19.68 -7.12
C PHE A 41 -17.03 -19.20 -7.63
N ASN A 42 -16.99 -18.10 -8.39
CA ASN A 42 -15.74 -17.51 -8.84
C ASN A 42 -15.03 -16.59 -7.81
N ARG A 43 -15.64 -16.26 -6.66
CA ARG A 43 -15.16 -15.16 -5.78
C ARG A 43 -15.13 -15.43 -4.28
N VAL A 44 -15.96 -16.33 -3.77
CA VAL A 44 -16.04 -16.66 -2.33
C VAL A 44 -15.73 -18.13 -2.10
N GLN A 45 -16.30 -19.01 -2.92
CA GLN A 45 -16.05 -20.45 -2.92
C GLN A 45 -14.56 -20.88 -2.99
N PRO A 46 -13.66 -20.20 -3.74
CA PRO A 46 -12.27 -20.65 -3.84
C PRO A 46 -11.51 -20.58 -2.51
N SER A 47 -11.96 -19.73 -1.58
CA SER A 47 -11.44 -19.61 -0.21
C SER A 47 -12.18 -20.51 0.80
N VAL A 48 -13.38 -20.97 0.48
CA VAL A 48 -14.28 -21.73 1.39
C VAL A 48 -15.08 -22.78 0.59
N ARG A 49 -14.47 -23.93 0.29
CA ARG A 49 -14.98 -24.94 -0.67
C ARG A 49 -16.10 -25.82 -0.08
N LEU A 50 -17.30 -25.24 0.08
CA LEU A 50 -18.45 -25.84 0.80
C LEU A 50 -19.48 -26.59 -0.06
N PHE A 51 -19.34 -26.54 -1.39
CA PHE A 51 -20.35 -27.02 -2.35
C PHE A 51 -19.67 -27.50 -3.63
N LYS A 52 -20.20 -28.56 -4.25
CA LYS A 52 -20.02 -28.88 -5.67
C LYS A 52 -20.88 -27.90 -6.48
N GLU A 53 -20.35 -27.23 -7.53
CA GLU A 53 -21.08 -26.12 -8.19
C GLU A 53 -22.35 -26.59 -8.90
N ASP A 54 -22.26 -27.63 -9.74
CA ASP A 54 -23.41 -28.16 -10.49
C ASP A 54 -24.52 -28.69 -9.56
N GLU A 55 -24.16 -29.38 -8.48
CA GLU A 55 -25.14 -29.90 -7.52
C GLU A 55 -25.80 -28.78 -6.70
N PHE A 56 -25.07 -27.72 -6.31
CA PHE A 56 -25.69 -26.54 -5.73
C PHE A 56 -26.64 -25.84 -6.72
N LEU A 57 -26.29 -25.77 -8.01
CA LEU A 57 -27.15 -25.19 -9.04
C LEU A 57 -28.43 -26.02 -9.24
N HIS A 58 -28.32 -27.36 -9.17
CA HIS A 58 -29.43 -28.30 -9.18
C HIS A 58 -30.33 -28.15 -7.94
N GLN A 59 -29.77 -28.23 -6.72
CA GLN A 59 -30.49 -28.03 -5.45
C GLN A 59 -31.17 -26.65 -5.36
N TYR A 60 -30.52 -25.60 -5.88
CA TYR A 60 -31.14 -24.27 -6.00
C TYR A 60 -32.36 -24.31 -6.92
N SER A 61 -32.28 -25.00 -8.06
CA SER A 61 -33.39 -25.10 -9.02
C SER A 61 -34.57 -25.92 -8.49
N ALA A 62 -34.28 -26.96 -7.70
CA ALA A 62 -35.28 -27.75 -6.98
C ALA A 62 -35.88 -27.02 -5.76
N GLY A 63 -35.28 -25.90 -5.33
CA GLY A 63 -35.76 -25.09 -4.21
C GLY A 63 -35.52 -25.72 -2.82
N VAL A 64 -34.63 -26.71 -2.72
CA VAL A 64 -34.38 -27.47 -1.46
C VAL A 64 -33.40 -26.77 -0.51
N ILE A 65 -32.65 -25.77 -0.98
CA ILE A 65 -31.69 -25.01 -0.16
C ILE A 65 -32.43 -24.05 0.78
N SER A 66 -32.00 -23.96 2.03
CA SER A 66 -32.62 -23.11 3.05
C SER A 66 -32.58 -21.62 2.65
N ARG A 67 -33.69 -20.91 2.90
CA ARG A 67 -33.80 -19.47 2.63
C ARG A 67 -32.76 -18.64 3.39
N SER A 68 -32.32 -19.12 4.55
CA SER A 68 -31.32 -18.48 5.41
C SER A 68 -29.91 -18.56 4.81
N LEU A 69 -29.52 -19.74 4.28
CA LEU A 69 -28.26 -19.91 3.56
C LEU A 69 -28.25 -19.13 2.25
N LEU A 70 -29.33 -19.18 1.46
CA LEU A 70 -29.44 -18.40 0.22
C LEU A 70 -29.33 -16.90 0.48
N LEU A 71 -30.04 -16.37 1.48
CA LEU A 71 -29.92 -14.96 1.89
C LEU A 71 -28.49 -14.61 2.30
N THR A 72 -27.81 -15.49 3.04
CA THR A 72 -26.40 -15.33 3.41
C THR A 72 -25.49 -15.25 2.20
N ILE A 73 -25.63 -16.18 1.25
CA ILE A 73 -24.87 -16.20 -0.01
C ILE A 73 -25.09 -14.91 -0.82
N PHE A 74 -26.33 -14.43 -0.92
CA PHE A 74 -26.62 -13.19 -1.64
C PHE A 74 -26.13 -11.92 -0.91
N LEU A 75 -26.25 -11.84 0.42
CA LEU A 75 -25.74 -10.70 1.20
C LEU A 75 -24.21 -10.66 1.17
N LEU A 76 -23.54 -11.81 1.31
CA LEU A 76 -22.09 -11.91 1.16
C LEU A 76 -21.68 -11.53 -0.27
N ARG A 77 -22.36 -11.99 -1.31
CA ARG A 77 -22.14 -11.54 -2.70
C ARG A 77 -22.25 -10.01 -2.84
N ALA A 78 -23.33 -9.40 -2.34
CA ALA A 78 -23.55 -7.96 -2.43
C ALA A 78 -22.44 -7.16 -1.72
N LYS A 79 -22.06 -7.61 -0.51
CA LYS A 79 -20.98 -7.03 0.31
C LYS A 79 -19.60 -7.18 -0.34
N VAL A 80 -19.28 -8.39 -0.81
CA VAL A 80 -18.00 -8.77 -1.46
C VAL A 80 -17.80 -8.08 -2.81
N LEU A 81 -18.87 -7.88 -3.59
CA LEU A 81 -18.77 -7.27 -4.92
C LEU A 81 -19.05 -5.76 -4.94
N ALA A 82 -19.48 -5.17 -3.82
CA ALA A 82 -20.10 -3.83 -3.77
C ALA A 82 -21.27 -3.69 -4.78
N ASP A 83 -22.02 -4.79 -4.97
CA ASP A 83 -23.16 -4.83 -5.88
C ASP A 83 -24.42 -4.35 -5.15
N HIS A 84 -24.79 -3.11 -5.45
CA HIS A 84 -25.96 -2.43 -4.89
C HIS A 84 -27.18 -2.44 -5.82
N SER A 85 -27.20 -3.28 -6.87
CA SER A 85 -28.33 -3.33 -7.83
C SER A 85 -29.67 -3.74 -7.22
N TYR A 86 -29.67 -4.38 -6.04
CA TYR A 86 -30.89 -4.87 -5.36
C TYR A 86 -31.04 -4.40 -3.90
N TRP A 87 -29.96 -3.94 -3.25
CA TRP A 87 -29.94 -3.50 -1.86
C TRP A 87 -28.95 -2.35 -1.64
N SER A 88 -29.32 -1.36 -0.83
CA SER A 88 -28.39 -0.31 -0.41
C SER A 88 -27.33 -0.87 0.56
N ALA A 89 -26.16 -0.25 0.63
CA ALA A 89 -25.09 -0.65 1.54
C ALA A 89 -25.57 -0.78 3.01
N ALA A 90 -26.38 0.18 3.47
CA ALA A 90 -26.94 0.14 4.83
C ALA A 90 -27.93 -1.03 5.05
N GLN A 91 -28.69 -1.45 4.04
CA GLN A 91 -29.58 -2.62 4.12
C GLN A 91 -28.77 -3.92 4.19
N VAL A 92 -27.73 -4.06 3.37
CA VAL A 92 -26.82 -5.22 3.38
C VAL A 92 -26.15 -5.33 4.75
N ASP A 93 -25.57 -4.23 5.26
CA ASP A 93 -24.82 -4.23 6.51
C ASP A 93 -25.72 -4.50 7.73
N ASN A 94 -26.94 -3.94 7.75
CA ASN A 94 -27.91 -4.19 8.82
C ASN A 94 -28.39 -5.64 8.85
N ARG A 95 -28.78 -6.21 7.69
CA ARG A 95 -29.20 -7.62 7.61
C ARG A 95 -28.06 -8.60 7.83
N LEU A 96 -26.86 -8.30 7.33
CA LEU A 96 -25.70 -9.14 7.59
C LEU A 96 -25.34 -9.10 9.09
N GLY A 97 -25.38 -7.93 9.74
CA GLY A 97 -25.23 -7.79 11.19
C GLY A 97 -26.20 -8.68 11.99
N GLN A 98 -27.49 -8.68 11.64
CA GLN A 98 -28.48 -9.58 12.27
C GLN A 98 -28.13 -11.07 12.10
N LEU A 99 -27.55 -11.46 10.95
CA LEU A 99 -27.02 -12.82 10.73
C LEU A 99 -25.66 -13.05 11.43
N LEU A 100 -24.92 -12.01 11.83
CA LEU A 100 -23.76 -12.16 12.69
C LEU A 100 -24.15 -12.44 14.14
N ASP A 101 -25.23 -11.83 14.61
CA ASP A 101 -25.72 -11.93 15.99
C ASP A 101 -26.62 -13.16 16.22
N ALA A 102 -27.22 -13.72 15.16
CA ALA A 102 -28.02 -14.95 15.24
C ALA A 102 -27.15 -16.23 15.39
N ASP A 103 -27.51 -17.10 16.34
CA ASP A 103 -27.08 -18.50 16.35
C ASP A 103 -27.99 -19.31 15.42
N CYS A 104 -27.39 -20.04 14.48
CA CYS A 104 -28.07 -20.89 13.52
C CYS A 104 -27.88 -22.39 13.80
N ILE A 105 -27.10 -22.78 14.82
CA ILE A 105 -26.89 -24.20 15.16
C ILE A 105 -27.56 -24.52 16.49
N GLU A 106 -28.87 -24.78 16.47
CA GLU A 106 -29.59 -25.28 17.65
C GLU A 106 -29.08 -26.66 18.09
N TYR A 107 -29.08 -26.93 19.40
CA TYR A 107 -28.36 -28.05 20.02
C TYR A 107 -28.95 -29.46 19.77
N GLN A 108 -30.15 -29.60 19.20
CA GLN A 108 -30.97 -30.82 19.41
C GLN A 108 -31.68 -31.41 18.17
N LYS A 109 -31.24 -31.13 16.94
CA LYS A 109 -31.86 -31.72 15.74
C LYS A 109 -30.86 -32.42 14.81
N PHE A 110 -30.50 -33.65 15.16
CA PHE A 110 -29.85 -34.59 14.23
C PHE A 110 -30.77 -35.00 13.05
N ARG A 111 -32.05 -34.62 13.09
CA ARG A 111 -33.07 -34.85 12.06
C ARG A 111 -33.63 -33.55 11.45
N ASP A 112 -32.90 -32.43 11.55
CA ASP A 112 -33.24 -31.24 10.76
C ASP A 112 -32.70 -31.42 9.33
N PRO A 113 -33.55 -31.46 8.29
CA PRO A 113 -33.08 -31.56 6.90
C PRO A 113 -32.21 -30.37 6.48
N PHE A 114 -32.24 -29.24 7.20
CA PHE A 114 -31.39 -28.08 6.96
C PHE A 114 -30.13 -28.04 7.84
N ALA A 115 -29.81 -29.09 8.61
CA ALA A 115 -28.65 -29.08 9.51
C ALA A 115 -27.32 -28.80 8.79
N LEU A 116 -27.08 -29.42 7.63
CA LEU A 116 -25.92 -29.18 6.77
C LEU A 116 -25.87 -27.72 6.30
N ASP A 117 -27.02 -27.16 5.94
CA ASP A 117 -27.20 -25.78 5.50
C ASP A 117 -26.94 -24.76 6.62
N ASN A 118 -27.37 -25.08 7.85
CA ASN A 118 -27.10 -24.28 9.05
C ASN A 118 -25.59 -24.25 9.38
N PHE A 119 -24.89 -25.37 9.21
CA PHE A 119 -23.42 -25.42 9.30
C PHE A 119 -22.75 -24.63 8.16
N ARG A 120 -23.16 -24.81 6.90
CA ARG A 120 -22.68 -24.03 5.74
C ARG A 120 -22.85 -22.53 5.96
N GLN A 121 -24.01 -22.09 6.44
CA GLN A 121 -24.28 -20.70 6.79
C GLN A 121 -23.32 -20.21 7.88
N SER A 122 -23.16 -20.99 8.95
CA SER A 122 -22.27 -20.66 10.07
C SER A 122 -20.80 -20.54 9.63
N ILE A 123 -20.33 -21.41 8.71
CA ILE A 123 -18.97 -21.37 8.16
C ILE A 123 -18.77 -20.11 7.32
N LEU A 124 -19.68 -19.81 6.39
CA LEU A 124 -19.62 -18.59 5.57
C LEU A 124 -19.63 -17.30 6.40
N LEU A 125 -20.49 -17.24 7.42
CA LEU A 125 -20.59 -16.10 8.33
C LEU A 125 -19.40 -15.98 9.31
N SER A 126 -18.73 -17.09 9.63
CA SER A 126 -17.50 -17.10 10.44
C SER A 126 -16.27 -16.70 9.63
N PHE A 127 -16.17 -17.16 8.38
CA PHE A 127 -15.18 -16.70 7.41
C PHE A 127 -15.31 -15.19 7.18
N TYR A 128 -16.51 -14.68 6.91
CA TYR A 128 -16.76 -13.25 6.74
C TYR A 128 -16.37 -12.44 8.01
N ALA A 129 -16.78 -12.89 9.20
CA ALA A 129 -16.44 -12.21 10.44
C ALA A 129 -14.92 -12.15 10.69
N PHE A 130 -14.18 -13.20 10.32
CA PHE A 130 -12.73 -13.26 10.39
C PHE A 130 -12.04 -12.41 9.31
N HIS A 131 -12.62 -12.31 8.11
CA HIS A 131 -12.14 -11.51 6.96
C HIS A 131 -12.28 -10.00 7.20
N GLU A 132 -13.45 -9.53 7.62
CA GLU A 132 -13.73 -8.10 7.78
C GLU A 132 -13.29 -7.55 9.14
N TYR A 133 -13.49 -8.33 10.21
CA TYR A 133 -13.23 -7.91 11.60
C TYR A 133 -12.25 -8.86 12.32
N PRO A 134 -11.03 -9.07 11.78
CA PRO A 134 -10.05 -9.98 12.36
C PRO A 134 -9.68 -9.57 13.79
N GLY A 135 -9.66 -10.56 14.69
CA GLY A 135 -9.50 -10.36 16.12
C GLY A 135 -10.58 -11.08 16.92
N GLN A 136 -10.80 -10.64 18.16
CA GLN A 136 -11.55 -11.40 19.17
C GLN A 136 -12.96 -11.84 18.74
N LYS A 137 -13.73 -11.00 18.02
CA LYS A 137 -15.07 -11.38 17.53
C LYS A 137 -15.01 -12.56 16.55
N GLY A 138 -14.13 -12.49 15.55
CA GLY A 138 -13.92 -13.56 14.57
C GLY A 138 -13.40 -14.85 15.22
N TRP A 139 -12.39 -14.74 16.10
CA TRP A 139 -11.83 -15.89 16.83
C TRP A 139 -12.87 -16.56 17.74
N THR A 140 -13.65 -15.78 18.50
CA THR A 140 -14.72 -16.33 19.36
C THR A 140 -15.79 -17.05 18.55
N ARG A 141 -16.17 -16.53 17.37
CA ARG A 141 -17.17 -17.20 16.52
C ARG A 141 -16.66 -18.47 15.88
N ILE A 142 -15.42 -18.47 15.36
CA ILE A 142 -14.79 -19.70 14.84
C ILE A 142 -14.70 -20.74 15.96
N GLY A 143 -14.20 -20.38 17.15
CA GLY A 143 -14.15 -21.31 18.27
C GLY A 143 -15.53 -21.82 18.73
N TYR A 144 -16.60 -21.04 18.57
CA TYR A 144 -17.98 -21.48 18.81
C TYR A 144 -18.43 -22.52 17.78
N LEU A 145 -18.21 -22.22 16.49
CA LEU A 145 -18.47 -23.12 15.37
C LEU A 145 -17.70 -24.45 15.49
N THR A 146 -16.40 -24.41 15.82
CA THR A 146 -15.60 -25.62 16.05
C THR A 146 -16.18 -26.45 17.19
N ARG A 147 -16.56 -25.84 18.33
CA ARG A 147 -17.19 -26.57 19.44
C ARG A 147 -18.53 -27.18 19.07
N LYS A 148 -19.37 -26.48 18.29
CA LYS A 148 -20.63 -27.03 17.76
C LYS A 148 -20.38 -28.23 16.82
N ALA A 149 -19.39 -28.14 15.94
CA ALA A 149 -19.01 -29.25 15.04
C ALA A 149 -18.49 -30.48 15.80
N LEU A 150 -17.70 -30.28 16.87
CA LEU A 150 -17.25 -31.36 17.76
C LEU A 150 -18.44 -31.98 18.51
N GLN A 151 -19.34 -31.17 19.07
CA GLN A 151 -20.58 -31.62 19.75
C GLN A 151 -21.53 -32.39 18.81
N TYR A 152 -21.60 -32.02 17.54
CA TYR A 152 -22.40 -32.69 16.51
C TYR A 152 -21.65 -33.89 15.87
N GLY A 153 -20.43 -34.20 16.32
CA GLY A 153 -19.69 -35.38 15.87
C GLY A 153 -19.00 -35.26 14.49
N LEU A 154 -18.91 -34.06 13.88
CA LEU A 154 -18.37 -33.88 12.52
C LEU A 154 -16.88 -34.28 12.35
N HIS A 155 -16.15 -34.36 13.46
CA HIS A 155 -14.80 -34.91 13.53
C HIS A 155 -14.72 -36.45 13.48
N GLN A 156 -15.86 -37.14 13.47
CA GLN A 156 -15.99 -38.61 13.52
C GLN A 156 -17.10 -39.12 12.57
N ILE A 157 -17.27 -38.50 11.40
CA ILE A 157 -18.30 -38.87 10.40
C ILE A 157 -18.15 -40.32 9.94
N ASP A 158 -16.89 -40.74 9.76
CA ASP A 158 -16.50 -42.07 9.29
C ASP A 158 -16.16 -43.00 10.47
N ASN A 159 -16.69 -42.70 11.67
CA ASN A 159 -16.58 -43.58 12.82
C ASN A 159 -17.72 -44.61 12.85
N HIS A 160 -17.38 -45.88 12.58
CA HIS A 160 -18.33 -47.00 12.64
C HIS A 160 -18.41 -47.70 14.03
N ASP A 161 -17.85 -47.11 15.08
CA ASP A 161 -17.93 -47.65 16.45
C ASP A 161 -19.35 -47.49 17.03
N ARG A 162 -19.77 -48.40 17.92
CA ARG A 162 -21.18 -48.54 18.40
C ARG A 162 -21.79 -47.30 19.10
N HIS A 163 -21.02 -46.25 19.34
CA HIS A 163 -21.44 -45.01 20.01
C HIS A 163 -20.93 -43.77 19.27
N ALA A 164 -20.86 -43.82 17.93
CA ALA A 164 -20.50 -42.67 17.11
C ALA A 164 -21.39 -41.45 17.43
N PRO A 165 -20.81 -40.24 17.64
CA PRO A 165 -21.57 -39.02 17.93
C PRO A 165 -22.30 -38.46 16.69
N PHE A 166 -22.03 -39.02 15.50
CA PHE A 166 -22.66 -38.68 14.24
C PHE A 166 -23.23 -39.97 13.62
N ASP A 167 -24.56 -40.05 13.45
CA ASP A 167 -25.23 -41.20 12.84
C ASP A 167 -25.20 -41.10 11.31
N SER A 168 -24.14 -41.64 10.71
CA SER A 168 -23.98 -41.71 9.25
C SER A 168 -24.88 -42.76 8.57
N SER A 169 -25.65 -43.57 9.33
CA SER A 169 -26.54 -44.60 8.74
C SER A 169 -27.82 -44.03 8.12
N LEU A 170 -28.12 -42.75 8.38
CA LEU A 170 -29.32 -42.05 7.91
C LEU A 170 -29.07 -41.09 6.73
N ILE A 171 -27.86 -41.12 6.15
CA ILE A 171 -27.34 -40.07 5.25
C ILE A 171 -26.78 -40.72 3.97
N GLY A 172 -27.01 -40.11 2.79
CA GLY A 172 -26.50 -40.62 1.52
C GLY A 172 -24.98 -40.49 1.37
N VAL A 173 -24.36 -41.31 0.52
CA VAL A 173 -22.88 -41.29 0.33
C VAL A 173 -22.39 -39.92 -0.18
N ASP A 174 -23.14 -39.29 -1.09
CA ASP A 174 -22.83 -37.95 -1.59
C ASP A 174 -23.08 -36.85 -0.55
N ASP A 175 -24.08 -37.02 0.33
CA ASP A 175 -24.34 -36.09 1.45
C ASP A 175 -23.23 -36.16 2.50
N LEU A 176 -22.71 -37.36 2.81
CA LEU A 176 -21.57 -37.54 3.72
C LEU A 176 -20.33 -36.78 3.22
N ASP A 177 -20.15 -36.71 1.91
CA ASP A 177 -19.06 -35.98 1.26
C ASP A 177 -19.16 -34.46 1.47
N ASP A 178 -20.38 -33.91 1.46
CA ASP A 178 -20.64 -32.51 1.79
C ASP A 178 -20.50 -32.23 3.31
N TRP A 179 -20.82 -33.20 4.18
CA TRP A 179 -20.49 -33.12 5.60
C TRP A 179 -18.97 -33.15 5.85
N ARG A 180 -18.20 -33.98 5.13
CA ARG A 180 -16.72 -33.97 5.17
C ARG A 180 -16.17 -32.61 4.74
N ARG A 181 -16.71 -31.99 3.66
CA ARG A 181 -16.33 -30.63 3.22
C ARG A 181 -16.61 -29.58 4.29
N ALA A 182 -17.77 -29.63 4.94
CA ALA A 182 -18.11 -28.74 6.05
C ALA A 182 -17.13 -28.90 7.22
N TRP A 183 -16.82 -30.14 7.63
CA TRP A 183 -15.81 -30.42 8.65
C TRP A 183 -14.43 -29.84 8.30
N TRP A 184 -13.91 -30.11 7.11
CA TRP A 184 -12.58 -29.64 6.72
C TRP A 184 -12.49 -28.12 6.56
N CYS A 185 -13.56 -27.46 6.14
CA CYS A 185 -13.63 -25.99 6.20
C CYS A 185 -13.53 -25.46 7.65
N ILE A 186 -14.18 -26.12 8.61
CA ILE A 186 -14.08 -25.77 10.03
C ILE A 186 -12.67 -26.04 10.58
N TYR A 187 -12.05 -27.18 10.23
CA TYR A 187 -10.66 -27.48 10.59
C TYR A 187 -9.68 -26.40 10.10
N CYS A 188 -9.84 -25.94 8.85
CA CYS A 188 -9.02 -24.85 8.31
C CYS A 188 -9.27 -23.52 9.03
N LEU A 189 -10.54 -23.14 9.29
CA LEU A 189 -10.86 -21.93 10.05
C LEU A 189 -10.32 -21.97 11.49
N ASP A 190 -10.47 -23.10 12.20
CA ASP A 190 -9.89 -23.29 13.53
C ASP A 190 -8.37 -23.12 13.50
N SER A 191 -7.73 -23.73 12.49
CA SER A 191 -6.29 -23.61 12.29
C SER A 191 -5.87 -22.15 12.07
N TYR A 192 -6.49 -21.42 11.14
CA TYR A 192 -6.16 -20.02 10.89
C TYR A 192 -6.45 -19.11 12.09
N SER A 193 -7.58 -19.32 12.79
CA SER A 193 -7.91 -18.51 13.98
C SER A 193 -6.90 -18.69 15.11
N ASN A 194 -6.48 -19.91 15.41
CA ASN A 194 -5.55 -20.18 16.51
C ASN A 194 -4.08 -19.93 16.14
N ILE A 195 -3.70 -20.08 14.86
CA ILE A 195 -2.45 -19.53 14.31
C ILE A 195 -2.42 -18.02 14.57
N THR A 196 -3.42 -17.27 14.07
CA THR A 196 -3.41 -15.81 14.12
C THR A 196 -3.55 -15.22 15.52
N ALA A 197 -4.18 -15.94 16.46
CA ALA A 197 -4.29 -15.57 17.88
C ALA A 197 -3.12 -16.08 18.76
N ALA A 198 -2.27 -16.97 18.23
CA ALA A 198 -1.23 -17.71 18.96
C ALA A 198 -1.77 -18.51 20.18
N THR A 199 -2.97 -19.09 20.05
CA THR A 199 -3.67 -19.88 21.08
C THR A 199 -3.48 -21.39 20.89
N PRO A 200 -3.86 -22.23 21.87
CA PRO A 200 -4.13 -23.64 21.62
C PRO A 200 -5.24 -23.81 20.58
N PHE A 201 -5.13 -24.85 19.75
CA PHE A 201 -6.15 -25.21 18.76
C PHE A 201 -7.33 -25.91 19.45
N VAL A 202 -8.54 -25.80 18.89
CA VAL A 202 -9.73 -26.45 19.47
C VAL A 202 -9.88 -27.89 18.96
N VAL A 203 -9.33 -28.20 17.76
CA VAL A 203 -9.30 -29.56 17.22
C VAL A 203 -7.98 -30.27 17.56
N GLU A 204 -8.07 -31.38 18.31
CA GLU A 204 -6.96 -32.32 18.56
C GLU A 204 -6.89 -33.36 17.43
N ALA A 205 -5.69 -33.74 16.97
CA ALA A 205 -5.54 -34.57 15.76
C ALA A 205 -5.96 -36.03 16.01
N GLU A 206 -5.66 -36.51 17.21
CA GLU A 206 -5.99 -37.81 17.77
C GLU A 206 -7.51 -38.08 17.84
N SER A 207 -8.33 -37.02 17.77
CA SER A 207 -9.80 -37.11 17.81
C SER A 207 -10.45 -37.32 16.43
N ILE A 208 -9.69 -37.20 15.33
CA ILE A 208 -10.25 -37.14 13.98
C ILE A 208 -10.39 -38.54 13.38
N LYS A 209 -11.65 -38.96 13.17
CA LYS A 209 -12.06 -40.16 12.43
C LYS A 209 -13.08 -39.77 11.35
N THR A 210 -12.73 -38.72 10.60
CA THR A 210 -13.40 -38.24 9.38
C THR A 210 -12.38 -38.30 8.25
N ALA A 211 -12.77 -38.86 7.11
CA ALA A 211 -11.94 -39.01 5.93
C ALA A 211 -11.70 -37.69 5.19
N LEU A 212 -10.61 -37.63 4.42
CA LEU A 212 -10.41 -36.61 3.40
C LEU A 212 -11.46 -36.73 2.29
N ILE A 213 -11.61 -35.68 1.48
CA ILE A 213 -12.66 -35.62 0.46
C ILE A 213 -12.26 -36.58 -0.67
N THR A 214 -13.05 -37.65 -0.86
CA THR A 214 -12.74 -38.72 -1.82
C THR A 214 -13.60 -38.59 -3.07
N ILE A 215 -13.20 -39.27 -4.15
CA ILE A 215 -14.00 -39.33 -5.38
C ILE A 215 -14.78 -40.64 -5.38
N SER A 216 -16.09 -40.55 -5.55
CA SER A 216 -16.93 -41.69 -5.92
C SER A 216 -16.51 -42.16 -7.32
N SER A 217 -15.78 -43.27 -7.39
CA SER A 217 -15.30 -43.82 -8.66
C SER A 217 -16.48 -44.37 -9.45
N THR A 218 -16.76 -43.81 -10.63
CA THR A 218 -17.89 -44.16 -11.51
C THR A 218 -17.76 -45.53 -12.22
N SER A 219 -17.03 -46.46 -11.60
CA SER A 219 -16.85 -47.86 -12.02
C SER A 219 -17.84 -48.75 -11.25
N PRO A 220 -18.88 -49.32 -11.87
CA PRO A 220 -19.95 -50.04 -11.18
C PRO A 220 -19.58 -51.48 -10.73
N THR A 221 -18.31 -51.72 -10.40
CA THR A 221 -17.74 -53.07 -10.19
C THR A 221 -16.71 -53.16 -9.06
N SER A 222 -16.63 -52.17 -8.16
CA SER A 222 -15.70 -52.15 -7.02
C SER A 222 -16.42 -52.27 -5.67
N ASP A 223 -15.74 -52.92 -4.72
CA ASP A 223 -16.14 -53.23 -3.35
C ASP A 223 -16.82 -52.05 -2.61
N PRO A 224 -17.92 -52.28 -1.85
CA PRO A 224 -18.54 -51.26 -0.99
C PRO A 224 -17.58 -50.60 0.01
N HIS A 225 -16.45 -51.23 0.34
CA HIS A 225 -15.37 -50.62 1.10
C HIS A 225 -14.46 -49.76 0.22
N GLN A 226 -15.02 -48.66 -0.29
CA GLN A 226 -14.27 -47.57 -0.91
C GLN A 226 -13.13 -47.11 0.03
N VAL A 227 -11.88 -47.10 -0.46
CA VAL A 227 -10.71 -46.87 0.39
C VAL A 227 -10.64 -45.39 0.82
N LEU A 228 -11.19 -45.11 2.00
CA LEU A 228 -11.17 -43.79 2.62
C LEU A 228 -9.74 -43.40 3.01
N CYS A 229 -9.25 -42.28 2.47
CA CYS A 229 -7.98 -41.68 2.87
C CYS A 229 -8.19 -40.77 4.10
N TYR A 230 -7.27 -40.80 5.05
CA TYR A 230 -7.34 -40.01 6.30
C TYR A 230 -6.08 -39.16 6.48
N LEU A 231 -6.19 -38.06 7.23
CA LEU A 231 -5.01 -37.43 7.81
C LEU A 231 -4.42 -38.38 8.87
N PRO A 232 -3.12 -38.68 8.85
CA PRO A 232 -2.51 -39.57 9.82
C PRO A 232 -2.26 -38.85 11.14
N VAL A 233 -2.46 -39.58 12.26
CA VAL A 233 -2.15 -39.08 13.61
C VAL A 233 -0.63 -38.85 13.76
N ASP A 234 0.20 -39.70 13.13
CA ASP A 234 1.62 -39.43 12.96
C ASP A 234 1.89 -38.59 11.70
N ILE A 235 2.39 -37.38 11.90
CA ILE A 235 2.78 -36.45 10.83
C ILE A 235 4.01 -36.96 10.05
N GLY A 236 4.79 -37.91 10.60
CA GLY A 236 5.85 -38.64 9.88
C GLY A 236 5.34 -39.39 8.65
N SER A 237 4.06 -39.78 8.67
CA SER A 237 3.42 -40.55 7.60
C SER A 237 2.65 -39.67 6.57
N ILE A 238 2.56 -38.35 6.78
CA ILE A 238 1.70 -37.45 5.97
C ILE A 238 2.13 -37.32 4.50
N TRP A 239 3.37 -37.67 4.15
CA TRP A 239 3.82 -37.75 2.75
C TRP A 239 3.16 -38.90 1.99
N GLY A 240 2.65 -39.94 2.68
CA GLY A 240 1.86 -41.02 2.09
C GLY A 240 0.51 -40.49 1.61
N THR A 241 -0.22 -39.81 2.50
CA THR A 241 -1.46 -39.09 2.21
C THR A 241 -1.34 -38.15 1.01
N VAL A 242 -0.19 -37.47 0.84
CA VAL A 242 0.11 -36.61 -0.32
C VAL A 242 0.17 -37.37 -1.64
N LYS A 243 0.58 -38.64 -1.64
CA LYS A 243 0.50 -39.50 -2.85
C LYS A 243 -0.93 -39.95 -3.09
N ASP A 244 -1.62 -40.40 -2.05
CA ASP A 244 -3.00 -40.91 -2.12
C ASP A 244 -3.99 -39.86 -2.64
N VAL A 245 -3.80 -38.59 -2.25
CA VAL A 245 -4.62 -37.45 -2.71
C VAL A 245 -3.93 -36.59 -3.79
N GLY A 246 -2.83 -37.08 -4.37
CA GLY A 246 -2.00 -36.37 -5.36
C GLY A 246 -2.63 -36.22 -6.74
N HIS A 247 -3.84 -36.76 -6.95
CA HIS A 247 -4.52 -36.82 -8.25
C HIS A 247 -6.04 -36.66 -8.08
N GLY A 248 -6.73 -36.37 -9.19
CA GLY A 248 -8.19 -36.21 -9.23
C GLY A 248 -8.68 -34.80 -8.90
N GLU A 249 -9.99 -34.60 -9.02
CA GLU A 249 -10.69 -33.32 -8.89
C GLU A 249 -10.45 -32.62 -7.53
N GLU A 250 -10.49 -33.39 -6.43
CA GLU A 250 -10.33 -32.87 -5.06
C GLU A 250 -8.88 -32.79 -4.58
N MET A 251 -7.89 -33.08 -5.44
CA MET A 251 -6.46 -32.95 -5.13
C MET A 251 -6.15 -31.62 -4.44
N ILE A 252 -6.63 -30.51 -5.00
CA ILE A 252 -6.38 -29.16 -4.48
C ILE A 252 -7.05 -28.93 -3.11
N SER A 253 -8.24 -29.48 -2.88
CA SER A 253 -8.94 -29.39 -1.59
C SER A 253 -8.17 -30.16 -0.50
N ASN A 254 -7.72 -31.38 -0.81
CA ASN A 254 -6.99 -32.24 0.11
C ASN A 254 -5.55 -31.74 0.36
N MET A 255 -4.85 -31.22 -0.66
CA MET A 255 -3.55 -30.57 -0.48
C MET A 255 -3.65 -29.37 0.46
N HIS A 256 -4.67 -28.52 0.30
CA HIS A 256 -4.91 -27.39 1.18
C HIS A 256 -5.14 -27.80 2.65
N ILE A 257 -5.79 -28.95 2.89
CA ILE A 257 -5.93 -29.55 4.23
C ILE A 257 -4.56 -29.98 4.76
N VAL A 258 -3.79 -30.75 3.99
CA VAL A 258 -2.44 -31.22 4.38
C VAL A 258 -1.48 -30.07 4.68
N THR A 259 -1.42 -29.05 3.81
CA THR A 259 -0.53 -27.89 4.01
C THR A 259 -0.98 -27.03 5.20
N THR A 260 -2.29 -26.99 5.48
CA THR A 260 -2.82 -26.37 6.71
C THR A 260 -2.40 -27.16 7.95
N THR A 261 -2.41 -28.50 7.91
CA THR A 261 -1.94 -29.35 9.03
C THR A 261 -0.46 -29.12 9.32
N LEU A 262 0.41 -29.08 8.29
CA LEU A 262 1.84 -28.79 8.45
C LEU A 262 2.08 -27.40 9.05
N LEU A 263 1.31 -26.39 8.65
CA LEU A 263 1.37 -25.03 9.19
C LEU A 263 0.88 -24.95 10.64
N LYS A 264 -0.23 -25.64 10.97
CA LYS A 264 -0.77 -25.79 12.34
C LYS A 264 0.27 -26.42 13.27
N GLU A 265 0.99 -27.43 12.79
CA GLU A 265 2.02 -28.12 13.55
C GLU A 265 3.27 -27.26 13.76
N ALA A 266 3.76 -26.58 12.72
CA ALA A 266 4.84 -25.60 12.85
C ALA A 266 4.49 -24.49 13.85
N ALA A 267 3.27 -23.94 13.77
CA ALA A 267 2.76 -22.93 14.71
C ALA A 267 2.60 -23.48 16.14
N THR A 268 2.18 -24.73 16.30
CA THR A 268 2.08 -25.40 17.61
C THR A 268 3.45 -25.56 18.26
N ILE A 269 4.44 -26.07 17.52
CA ILE A 269 5.81 -26.25 17.99
C ILE A 269 6.42 -24.89 18.35
N ARG A 270 6.27 -23.87 17.50
CA ARG A 270 6.70 -22.49 17.75
C ARG A 270 6.08 -21.90 19.02
N ARG A 271 4.76 -22.07 19.21
CA ARG A 271 4.03 -21.62 20.41
C ARG A 271 4.54 -22.32 21.67
N LEU A 272 4.75 -23.64 21.62
CA LEU A 272 5.21 -24.43 22.77
C LEU A 272 6.67 -24.10 23.12
N LEU A 273 7.58 -24.02 22.15
CA LEU A 273 8.97 -23.60 22.37
C LEU A 273 9.07 -22.21 23.01
N PHE A 274 8.21 -21.28 22.61
CA PHE A 274 8.12 -19.95 23.19
C PHE A 274 7.52 -19.94 24.61
N GLN A 275 6.70 -20.92 24.96
CA GLN A 275 6.05 -21.03 26.28
C GLN A 275 6.89 -21.80 27.30
N ASN A 276 7.54 -22.89 26.87
CA ASN A 276 8.43 -23.72 27.67
C ASN A 276 9.33 -24.56 26.74
N SER A 277 10.55 -24.12 26.47
CA SER A 277 11.49 -24.80 25.57
C SER A 277 12.01 -26.11 26.17
N SER A 278 12.18 -27.14 25.33
CA SER A 278 12.76 -28.42 25.73
C SER A 278 13.34 -29.17 24.53
N GLU A 279 14.32 -30.04 24.75
CA GLU A 279 14.95 -30.87 23.71
C GLU A 279 13.91 -31.68 22.91
N ARG A 280 12.88 -32.22 23.59
CA ARG A 280 11.76 -32.93 22.93
C ARG A 280 11.02 -32.05 21.91
N LEU A 281 10.88 -30.75 22.16
CA LEU A 281 10.24 -29.83 21.22
C LEU A 281 11.17 -29.42 20.08
N TYR A 282 12.47 -29.29 20.32
CA TYR A 282 13.45 -29.09 19.23
C TYR A 282 13.57 -30.34 18.35
N ALA A 283 13.56 -31.54 18.92
CA ALA A 283 13.50 -32.80 18.17
C ALA A 283 12.21 -32.90 17.33
N ARG A 284 11.05 -32.50 17.88
CA ARG A 284 9.78 -32.40 17.12
C ARG A 284 9.85 -31.36 16.00
N ALA A 285 10.54 -30.23 16.22
CA ALA A 285 10.77 -29.22 15.18
C ALA A 285 11.61 -29.78 14.02
N SER A 286 12.76 -30.39 14.33
CA SER A 286 13.64 -31.03 13.34
C SER A 286 12.93 -32.17 12.60
N LEU A 287 12.14 -32.99 13.29
CA LEU A 287 11.33 -34.03 12.64
C LEU A 287 10.31 -33.42 11.67
N LEU A 288 9.64 -32.32 12.04
CA LEU A 288 8.72 -31.65 11.12
C LEU A 288 9.43 -30.98 9.93
N GLU A 289 10.65 -30.45 10.10
CA GLU A 289 11.47 -29.98 8.97
C GLU A 289 11.75 -31.13 7.97
N HIS A 290 12.07 -32.33 8.46
CA HIS A 290 12.26 -33.53 7.60
C HIS A 290 10.94 -33.97 6.94
N ASN A 291 9.83 -34.00 7.68
CA ASN A 291 8.51 -34.39 7.15
C ASN A 291 8.03 -33.43 6.05
N ILE A 292 8.27 -32.11 6.19
CA ILE A 292 7.96 -31.14 5.14
C ILE A 292 8.84 -31.36 3.90
N CYS A 293 10.10 -31.76 4.06
CA CYS A 293 10.95 -32.15 2.92
C CYS A 293 10.43 -33.44 2.24
N ALA A 294 10.00 -34.45 2.99
CA ALA A 294 9.38 -35.67 2.43
C ALA A 294 8.08 -35.35 1.68
N VAL A 295 7.23 -34.48 2.23
CA VAL A 295 6.03 -33.95 1.55
C VAL A 295 6.38 -33.25 0.25
N ARG A 296 7.37 -32.35 0.26
CA ARG A 296 7.80 -31.62 -0.95
C ARG A 296 8.35 -32.53 -2.06
N LEU A 297 8.85 -33.72 -1.71
CA LEU A 297 9.27 -34.76 -2.65
C LEU A 297 8.13 -35.71 -3.09
N ALA A 298 7.01 -35.73 -2.34
CA ALA A 298 5.81 -36.50 -2.65
C ALA A 298 4.75 -35.72 -3.44
N LEU A 299 4.83 -34.38 -3.45
CA LEU A 299 3.92 -33.51 -4.21
C LEU A 299 3.92 -33.84 -5.71
N PRO A 300 2.80 -33.59 -6.43
CA PRO A 300 2.73 -33.76 -7.87
C PRO A 300 3.79 -32.96 -8.63
N ALA A 301 4.14 -33.45 -9.83
CA ALA A 301 5.07 -32.75 -10.71
C ALA A 301 4.63 -31.30 -10.91
N ARG A 302 5.59 -30.36 -10.85
CA ARG A 302 5.38 -28.92 -11.05
C ARG A 302 4.41 -28.24 -10.07
N PHE A 303 3.97 -28.94 -9.01
CA PHE A 303 3.12 -28.33 -7.98
C PHE A 303 3.79 -27.13 -7.30
N LEU A 304 5.13 -27.17 -7.18
CA LEU A 304 5.99 -26.13 -6.60
C LEU A 304 6.29 -24.94 -7.54
N ASP A 305 5.96 -25.00 -8.83
CA ASP A 305 6.18 -23.89 -9.78
C ASP A 305 5.28 -22.69 -9.39
N GLU A 306 5.78 -21.50 -9.09
CA GLU A 306 4.91 -20.36 -8.71
C GLU A 306 4.04 -19.88 -9.89
N GLY A 307 4.50 -20.10 -11.13
CA GLY A 307 3.77 -19.76 -12.35
C GLY A 307 2.55 -20.64 -12.61
N ARG A 308 1.58 -20.11 -13.37
CA ARG A 308 0.41 -20.87 -13.83
C ARG A 308 0.82 -21.89 -14.90
N ASN A 309 0.37 -23.13 -14.73
CA ASN A 309 0.64 -24.22 -15.66
C ASN A 309 -0.33 -24.21 -16.86
N VAL A 310 -0.12 -23.26 -17.78
CA VAL A 310 -0.98 -23.07 -18.96
C VAL A 310 -1.00 -24.29 -19.89
N LEU A 311 0.10 -25.06 -19.94
CA LEU A 311 0.25 -26.21 -20.82
C LEU A 311 -0.56 -27.44 -20.37
N GLU A 312 -0.77 -27.59 -19.06
CA GLU A 312 -1.64 -28.62 -18.46
C GLU A 312 -3.04 -28.06 -18.17
N HIS A 313 -3.45 -27.01 -18.90
CA HIS A 313 -4.75 -26.35 -18.83
C HIS A 313 -5.16 -25.82 -17.44
N GLU A 314 -4.21 -25.51 -16.55
CA GLU A 314 -4.50 -25.07 -15.17
C GLU A 314 -5.40 -23.82 -15.15
N SER A 315 -6.60 -23.94 -14.57
CA SER A 315 -7.54 -22.82 -14.42
C SER A 315 -6.99 -21.77 -13.45
N ARG A 316 -7.45 -20.51 -13.56
CA ARG A 316 -6.99 -19.45 -12.63
C ARG A 316 -7.33 -19.76 -11.17
N LEU A 317 -8.47 -20.41 -10.93
CA LEU A 317 -8.91 -20.82 -9.59
C LEU A 317 -8.08 -21.97 -9.04
N ALA A 318 -7.67 -22.93 -9.89
CA ALA A 318 -6.75 -24.00 -9.52
C ALA A 318 -5.35 -23.44 -9.17
N HIS A 319 -4.82 -22.56 -10.02
CA HIS A 319 -3.53 -21.88 -9.79
C HIS A 319 -3.50 -21.09 -8.49
N GLN A 320 -4.50 -20.23 -8.24
CA GLN A 320 -4.59 -19.52 -6.96
C GLN A 320 -4.69 -20.48 -5.79
N SER A 321 -5.52 -21.51 -5.89
CA SER A 321 -5.68 -22.51 -4.82
C SER A 321 -4.38 -23.27 -4.53
N ARG A 322 -3.56 -23.53 -5.55
CA ARG A 322 -2.22 -24.12 -5.42
C ARG A 322 -1.24 -23.14 -4.78
N LEU A 323 -1.25 -21.86 -5.16
CA LEU A 323 -0.47 -20.81 -4.50
C LEU A 323 -0.76 -20.71 -2.99
N ILE A 324 -2.01 -20.93 -2.54
CA ILE A 324 -2.32 -21.01 -1.09
C ILE A 324 -1.51 -22.13 -0.42
N CYS A 325 -1.49 -23.32 -1.03
CA CYS A 325 -0.79 -24.49 -0.50
C CYS A 325 0.73 -24.25 -0.43
N LEU A 326 1.30 -23.57 -1.44
CA LEU A 326 2.70 -23.14 -1.43
C LEU A 326 2.97 -22.14 -0.29
N ILE A 327 2.20 -21.06 -0.20
CA ILE A 327 2.36 -20.03 0.85
C ILE A 327 2.32 -20.67 2.25
N GLN A 328 1.43 -21.65 2.48
CA GLN A 328 1.37 -22.41 3.73
C GLN A 328 2.64 -23.25 3.98
N LEU A 329 3.17 -23.94 2.97
CA LEU A 329 4.42 -24.70 3.07
C LEU A 329 5.63 -23.80 3.35
N HIS A 330 5.76 -22.67 2.66
CA HIS A 330 6.86 -21.72 2.90
C HIS A 330 6.72 -21.03 4.27
N ALA A 331 5.50 -20.69 4.71
CA ALA A 331 5.25 -20.18 6.06
C ALA A 331 5.57 -21.21 7.16
N ALA A 332 5.25 -22.48 6.97
CA ALA A 332 5.61 -23.55 7.92
C ALA A 332 7.14 -23.72 8.03
N ARG A 333 7.84 -23.72 6.88
CA ARG A 333 9.32 -23.76 6.80
C ARG A 333 9.95 -22.54 7.47
N LEU A 334 9.40 -21.34 7.26
CA LEU A 334 9.84 -20.11 7.91
C LEU A 334 9.67 -20.18 9.43
N ILE A 335 8.51 -20.59 9.92
CA ILE A 335 8.21 -20.72 11.35
C ILE A 335 9.15 -21.71 12.05
N LEU A 336 9.51 -22.84 11.41
CA LEU A 336 10.44 -23.83 11.96
C LEU A 336 11.89 -23.36 11.92
N CYS A 337 12.34 -22.82 10.78
CA CYS A 337 13.69 -22.28 10.62
C CYS A 337 14.00 -21.22 11.68
N VAL A 338 13.02 -20.33 11.91
CA VAL A 338 12.95 -19.36 13.01
C VAL A 338 13.03 -20.08 14.36
N SER A 339 12.13 -21.03 14.65
CA SER A 339 12.04 -21.73 15.95
C SER A 339 13.34 -22.38 16.45
N GLY A 340 14.28 -22.72 15.57
CA GLY A 340 15.52 -23.44 15.89
C GLY A 340 16.78 -22.60 16.18
N CYS A 341 16.72 -21.26 16.23
CA CYS A 341 17.92 -20.46 16.50
C CYS A 341 18.38 -20.55 17.97
N SER A 342 19.52 -21.21 18.20
CA SER A 342 20.34 -21.01 19.41
C SER A 342 21.02 -19.62 19.39
N GLU A 343 21.17 -18.97 20.54
CA GLU A 343 22.01 -17.77 20.68
C GLU A 343 23.51 -18.12 20.90
N GLN A 344 23.89 -19.40 20.86
CA GLN A 344 25.24 -19.88 21.25
C GLN A 344 26.17 -20.30 20.09
N ASP A 345 25.67 -20.38 18.85
CA ASP A 345 26.45 -20.75 17.66
C ASP A 345 26.21 -19.70 16.55
N GLU A 346 27.21 -18.86 16.29
CA GLU A 346 27.10 -17.79 15.28
C GLU A 346 27.05 -18.32 13.83
N GLU A 347 27.60 -19.51 13.55
CA GLU A 347 27.63 -20.08 12.21
C GLU A 347 26.31 -20.79 11.87
N GLU A 348 25.76 -21.61 12.79
CA GLU A 348 24.42 -22.17 12.61
C GLU A 348 23.37 -21.06 12.57
N TRP A 349 23.50 -20.03 13.44
CA TRP A 349 22.66 -18.85 13.39
C TRP A 349 22.74 -18.17 12.02
N SER A 350 23.96 -17.92 11.50
CA SER A 350 24.17 -17.27 10.20
C SER A 350 23.66 -18.10 9.02
N ARG A 351 23.62 -19.43 9.16
CA ARG A 351 23.05 -20.37 8.19
C ARG A 351 21.50 -20.32 8.23
N ARG A 352 20.88 -20.46 9.42
CA ARG A 352 19.43 -20.36 9.60
C ARG A 352 18.90 -18.98 9.19
N TRP A 353 19.66 -17.92 9.43
CA TRP A 353 19.28 -16.56 9.02
C TRP A 353 19.12 -16.41 7.51
N ARG A 354 20.15 -16.80 6.73
CA ARG A 354 20.09 -16.81 5.26
C ARG A 354 18.94 -17.69 4.75
N GLN A 355 18.73 -18.85 5.38
CA GLN A 355 17.65 -19.77 5.07
C GLN A 355 16.25 -19.15 5.34
N SER A 356 16.10 -18.33 6.38
CA SER A 356 14.86 -17.59 6.64
C SER A 356 14.57 -16.48 5.63
N LEU A 357 15.62 -15.79 5.13
CA LEU A 357 15.48 -14.80 4.06
C LEU A 357 14.99 -15.45 2.75
N GLN A 358 15.59 -16.57 2.36
CA GLN A 358 15.12 -17.38 1.22
C GLN A 358 13.64 -17.74 1.37
N TYR A 359 13.20 -18.19 2.55
CA TYR A 359 11.79 -18.57 2.76
C TYR A 359 10.82 -17.37 2.72
N CYS A 360 11.29 -16.15 3.04
CA CYS A 360 10.54 -14.92 2.79
C CYS A 360 10.46 -14.60 1.29
N GLU A 361 11.55 -14.79 0.53
CA GLU A 361 11.57 -14.61 -0.93
C GLU A 361 10.68 -15.62 -1.65
N ASP A 362 10.65 -16.89 -1.21
CA ASP A 362 9.71 -17.91 -1.70
C ASP A 362 8.24 -17.46 -1.53
N VAL A 363 7.88 -16.93 -0.35
CA VAL A 363 6.53 -16.42 -0.05
C VAL A 363 6.20 -15.21 -0.92
N VAL A 364 7.11 -14.25 -1.06
CA VAL A 364 6.91 -13.07 -1.90
C VAL A 364 6.73 -13.47 -3.37
N SER A 365 7.51 -14.42 -3.86
CA SER A 365 7.40 -14.94 -5.24
C SER A 365 6.02 -15.58 -5.50
N SER A 366 5.54 -16.38 -4.54
CA SER A 366 4.19 -16.96 -4.58
C SER A 366 3.08 -15.89 -4.55
N VAL A 367 3.26 -14.82 -3.77
CA VAL A 367 2.29 -13.71 -3.67
C VAL A 367 2.31 -12.80 -4.89
N VAL A 368 3.46 -12.62 -5.56
CA VAL A 368 3.57 -11.83 -6.80
C VAL A 368 2.84 -12.50 -7.98
N GLN A 369 2.74 -13.83 -7.99
CA GLN A 369 1.96 -14.59 -9.00
C GLN A 369 0.44 -14.61 -8.72
N TRP A 370 -0.02 -14.00 -7.63
CA TRP A 370 -1.43 -14.03 -7.22
C TRP A 370 -2.29 -13.10 -8.09
N ASP A 371 -3.30 -13.65 -8.78
CA ASP A 371 -4.24 -12.87 -9.58
C ASP A 371 -5.15 -11.98 -8.70
N ALA A 372 -4.66 -10.77 -8.43
CA ALA A 372 -5.35 -9.71 -7.70
C ALA A 372 -6.59 -9.15 -8.44
N SER A 373 -7.11 -9.80 -9.48
CA SER A 373 -8.43 -9.50 -10.03
C SER A 373 -9.56 -10.33 -9.41
N LEU A 374 -9.27 -11.35 -8.58
CA LEU A 374 -10.25 -12.39 -8.16
C LEU A 374 -10.84 -12.32 -6.72
N CYS A 375 -10.31 -11.58 -5.75
CA CYS A 375 -10.94 -11.45 -4.41
C CYS A 375 -12.03 -10.33 -4.33
N THR A 376 -12.07 -9.57 -3.23
CA THR A 376 -13.24 -8.76 -2.80
C THR A 376 -13.08 -7.23 -2.95
N ASN A 377 -14.17 -6.52 -3.25
CA ASN A 377 -14.19 -5.12 -3.70
C ASN A 377 -14.19 -4.03 -2.60
N GLN A 378 -14.35 -4.34 -1.32
CA GLN A 378 -14.72 -3.34 -0.28
C GLN A 378 -13.58 -2.40 0.19
N GLN A 379 -12.65 -2.06 -0.70
CA GLN A 379 -11.28 -1.69 -0.33
C GLN A 379 -10.80 -0.32 -0.85
N ASN A 380 -11.67 0.48 -1.47
CA ASN A 380 -11.39 1.88 -1.80
C ASN A 380 -11.52 2.85 -0.60
N ILE A 381 -11.69 2.35 0.63
CA ILE A 381 -11.80 3.17 1.87
C ILE A 381 -10.82 2.69 2.97
N ARG A 382 -10.23 1.49 2.86
CA ARG A 382 -9.38 0.87 3.92
C ARG A 382 -8.14 0.13 3.41
N ARG A 383 -7.68 0.40 2.17
CA ARG A 383 -6.49 -0.24 1.58
C ARG A 383 -5.27 0.68 1.47
N GLN A 384 -5.45 1.99 1.28
CA GLN A 384 -4.36 2.96 1.15
C GLN A 384 -3.37 2.88 2.32
N GLN A 385 -3.88 2.69 3.54
CA GLN A 385 -3.10 2.62 4.78
C GLN A 385 -1.95 1.58 4.74
N TYR A 386 -2.04 0.54 3.91
CA TYR A 386 -1.01 -0.52 3.79
C TYR A 386 0.06 -0.27 2.73
N GLY A 387 -0.08 0.75 1.87
CA GLY A 387 1.01 1.19 0.99
C GLY A 387 2.05 1.95 1.79
N GLU A 388 1.59 2.99 2.50
CA GLU A 388 2.38 3.69 3.50
C GLU A 388 2.82 2.73 4.61
N ALA A 389 1.94 1.88 5.16
CA ALA A 389 2.34 0.86 6.13
C ALA A 389 3.06 -0.37 5.53
N MET A 390 3.65 -0.27 4.33
CA MET A 390 4.77 -1.15 3.96
C MET A 390 6.11 -0.44 4.20
N SER A 391 6.19 0.88 3.99
CA SER A 391 7.27 1.72 4.52
C SER A 391 7.20 1.74 6.05
N PHE A 392 6.05 2.13 6.62
CA PHE A 392 5.87 2.11 8.07
C PHE A 392 5.94 0.71 8.68
N PHE A 393 5.71 -0.41 7.96
CA PHE A 393 5.99 -1.75 8.53
C PHE A 393 7.48 -2.05 8.67
N ILE A 394 8.31 -1.62 7.71
CA ILE A 394 9.78 -1.69 7.84
C ILE A 394 10.23 -0.80 9.01
N LEU A 395 9.65 0.40 9.12
CA LEU A 395 9.90 1.32 10.23
C LEU A 395 9.40 0.76 11.58
N ASP A 396 8.25 0.07 11.62
CA ASP A 396 7.71 -0.60 12.80
C ASP A 396 8.63 -1.72 13.29
N LEU A 397 9.18 -2.52 12.36
CA LEU A 397 10.18 -3.53 12.65
C LEU A 397 11.49 -2.92 13.17
N ILE A 398 11.91 -1.78 12.61
CA ILE A 398 13.10 -1.04 13.09
C ILE A 398 12.81 -0.36 14.44
N ALA A 399 11.56 -0.06 14.79
CA ALA A 399 11.21 0.52 16.09
C ALA A 399 11.27 -0.52 17.22
N CYS A 400 11.25 -1.81 16.86
CA CYS A 400 11.41 -2.94 17.77
C CYS A 400 12.87 -3.44 17.92
N LEU A 401 13.87 -2.82 17.28
CA LEU A 401 15.29 -3.15 17.54
C LEU A 401 15.75 -2.56 18.90
N PRO A 402 16.80 -3.09 19.52
CA PRO A 402 17.58 -2.36 20.53
C PRO A 402 18.12 -1.05 19.93
N LYS A 403 18.19 0.03 20.72
CA LYS A 403 18.52 1.38 20.21
C LYS A 403 19.78 1.44 19.33
N SER A 404 20.88 0.82 19.73
CA SER A 404 22.13 0.76 18.95
C SER A 404 22.03 0.05 17.59
N TRP A 405 20.95 -0.69 17.33
CA TRP A 405 20.62 -1.24 16.00
C TRP A 405 19.63 -0.36 15.24
N GLN A 406 18.81 0.45 15.93
CA GLN A 406 18.05 1.55 15.30
C GLN A 406 19.06 2.54 14.72
N ASP A 407 19.98 3.01 15.58
CA ASP A 407 21.12 3.89 15.27
C ASP A 407 22.11 3.31 14.22
N TRP A 408 21.89 2.10 13.69
CA TRP A 408 22.69 1.46 12.63
C TRP A 408 21.90 1.22 11.32
N ILE A 409 20.60 0.92 11.38
CA ILE A 409 19.75 0.74 10.18
C ILE A 409 19.15 2.09 9.73
N LEU A 410 18.75 2.90 10.71
CA LEU A 410 18.41 4.31 10.54
C LEU A 410 19.32 5.11 11.48
N PRO A 411 20.61 5.30 11.13
CA PRO A 411 21.50 6.13 11.93
C PRO A 411 20.86 7.50 12.18
N PRO A 412 21.08 8.15 13.35
CA PRO A 412 20.32 9.34 13.74
C PRO A 412 20.46 10.50 12.74
N ALA A 413 19.53 10.55 11.80
CA ALA A 413 19.52 11.47 10.67
C ALA A 413 18.84 12.78 11.09
N SER A 414 19.31 13.37 12.18
CA SER A 414 18.87 14.71 12.58
C SER A 414 19.33 15.69 11.52
N ILE A 415 18.37 16.39 10.92
CA ILE A 415 18.63 17.68 10.30
C ILE A 415 19.15 18.60 11.41
N PRO A 416 20.23 19.37 11.19
CA PRO A 416 20.74 20.30 12.19
C PRO A 416 19.74 21.45 12.41
N THR A 417 19.82 22.13 13.56
CA THR A 417 19.22 23.47 13.67
C THR A 417 20.12 24.44 12.91
N VAL A 418 19.51 25.22 12.00
CA VAL A 418 20.20 26.20 11.15
C VAL A 418 19.63 27.57 11.45
N ALA A 419 20.50 28.55 11.61
CA ALA A 419 20.17 29.98 11.58
C ALA A 419 20.94 30.65 10.44
N ASN A 420 20.48 31.80 9.97
CA ASN A 420 21.27 32.66 9.09
C ASN A 420 22.46 33.28 9.84
N ASP A 421 23.47 33.73 9.09
CA ASP A 421 24.59 34.51 9.61
C ASP A 421 25.11 35.46 8.50
N PRO A 422 25.49 36.72 8.80
CA PRO A 422 25.98 37.67 7.80
C PRO A 422 27.21 37.23 6.99
N SER A 423 27.95 36.20 7.41
CA SER A 423 29.02 35.58 6.61
C SER A 423 28.49 34.75 5.43
N LYS A 424 27.27 34.20 5.51
CA LYS A 424 26.61 33.46 4.41
C LYS A 424 26.17 34.38 3.28
N VAL A 425 26.03 33.86 2.07
CA VAL A 425 25.45 34.58 0.92
C VAL A 425 23.97 34.84 1.19
N GLN A 426 23.61 36.12 1.23
CA GLN A 426 22.24 36.55 1.40
C GLN A 426 21.54 36.58 0.05
N LEU A 427 20.54 35.72 -0.11
CA LEU A 427 19.60 35.68 -1.23
C LEU A 427 18.33 36.42 -0.82
N SER A 428 17.73 37.17 -1.73
CA SER A 428 16.48 37.91 -1.47
C SER A 428 15.22 37.11 -1.82
N ARG A 429 15.30 36.24 -2.85
CA ARG A 429 14.18 35.44 -3.34
C ARG A 429 14.65 34.35 -4.32
N ILE A 430 13.79 33.38 -4.56
CA ILE A 430 13.86 32.52 -5.74
C ILE A 430 13.62 33.35 -7.03
N ALA A 431 14.16 32.91 -8.16
CA ALA A 431 13.96 33.53 -9.47
C ALA A 431 13.27 32.58 -10.46
N HIS A 432 13.99 31.54 -10.92
CA HIS A 432 13.54 30.66 -12.00
C HIS A 432 14.15 29.26 -11.93
N ILE A 433 13.57 28.34 -12.70
CA ILE A 433 14.14 26.99 -12.94
C ILE A 433 14.56 26.80 -14.41
N TYR A 434 15.51 25.88 -14.62
CA TYR A 434 15.96 25.42 -15.94
C TYR A 434 15.56 23.96 -16.17
N VAL A 435 14.92 23.66 -17.31
CA VAL A 435 14.49 22.29 -17.68
C VAL A 435 14.75 22.01 -19.17
N GLU A 436 15.43 20.90 -19.45
CA GLU A 436 15.52 20.31 -20.80
C GLU A 436 14.29 19.42 -21.05
N HIS A 437 13.55 19.67 -22.12
CA HIS A 437 12.43 18.84 -22.55
C HIS A 437 12.80 17.99 -23.75
N LYS A 438 12.37 16.73 -23.77
CA LYS A 438 12.46 15.86 -24.95
C LYS A 438 11.73 16.45 -26.17
N ASP A 439 10.62 17.12 -25.93
CA ASP A 439 9.75 17.76 -26.93
C ASP A 439 9.39 19.17 -26.44
N LEU A 440 10.19 20.15 -26.82
CA LEU A 440 10.00 21.55 -26.41
C LEU A 440 8.72 22.15 -27.03
N ALA A 441 8.30 21.70 -28.21
CA ALA A 441 7.06 22.18 -28.84
C ALA A 441 5.83 21.75 -28.03
N LYS A 442 5.80 20.50 -27.58
CA LYS A 442 4.73 20.00 -26.71
C LYS A 442 4.79 20.56 -25.29
N PHE A 443 5.97 20.94 -24.80
CA PHE A 443 6.05 21.74 -23.57
C PHE A 443 5.52 23.16 -23.77
N ASP A 444 5.74 23.78 -24.93
CA ASP A 444 5.17 25.11 -25.24
C ASP A 444 3.63 25.08 -25.30
N GLU A 445 3.03 24.03 -25.87
CA GLU A 445 1.58 23.76 -25.76
C GLU A 445 1.13 23.67 -24.30
N PHE A 446 1.81 22.87 -23.47
CA PHE A 446 1.49 22.71 -22.05
C PHE A 446 1.64 24.02 -21.27
N ALA A 447 2.71 24.77 -21.47
CA ALA A 447 3.03 25.96 -20.69
C ALA A 447 1.98 27.07 -20.88
N GLN A 448 1.53 27.28 -22.12
CA GLN A 448 0.44 28.20 -22.45
C GLN A 448 -0.89 27.77 -21.83
N ASP A 449 -1.15 26.47 -21.76
CA ASP A 449 -2.38 25.94 -21.16
C ASP A 449 -2.36 25.84 -19.63
N PHE A 450 -1.17 25.80 -19.04
CA PHE A 450 -0.96 25.88 -17.60
C PHE A 450 -1.23 27.30 -17.11
N GLY A 451 -0.57 28.30 -17.72
CA GLY A 451 -0.72 29.71 -17.33
C GLY A 451 0.52 30.58 -17.52
N PHE A 452 1.55 30.06 -18.18
CA PHE A 452 2.79 30.78 -18.45
C PHE A 452 2.68 31.72 -19.65
N VAL A 453 3.24 32.92 -19.52
CA VAL A 453 3.40 33.87 -20.63
C VAL A 453 4.80 33.72 -21.23
N LYS A 454 4.92 33.65 -22.56
CA LYS A 454 6.23 33.67 -23.23
C LYS A 454 6.84 35.05 -23.17
N ALA A 455 7.95 35.20 -22.45
CA ALA A 455 8.73 36.44 -22.40
C ALA A 455 9.59 36.59 -23.67
N GLU A 456 10.32 35.54 -24.04
CA GLU A 456 11.15 35.52 -25.26
C GLU A 456 11.45 34.08 -25.70
N ARG A 457 11.81 33.90 -26.98
CA ARG A 457 12.35 32.64 -27.51
C ARG A 457 13.62 32.89 -28.29
N LYS A 458 14.70 32.19 -27.93
CA LYS A 458 16.00 32.24 -28.61
C LYS A 458 16.37 30.84 -29.09
N GLY A 459 16.09 30.59 -30.37
CA GLY A 459 16.28 29.31 -31.03
C GLY A 459 15.57 28.15 -30.32
N ASN A 460 16.36 27.34 -29.63
CA ASN A 460 15.97 26.12 -28.91
C ASN A 460 15.70 26.33 -27.42
N THR A 461 15.63 27.58 -26.95
CA THR A 461 15.28 27.95 -25.57
C THR A 461 14.09 28.92 -25.56
N ILE A 462 13.13 28.69 -24.66
CA ILE A 462 11.97 29.55 -24.41
C ILE A 462 12.03 30.01 -22.94
N TYR A 463 11.87 31.32 -22.74
CA TYR A 463 11.79 31.95 -21.43
C TYR A 463 10.33 32.28 -21.14
N TYR A 464 9.79 31.74 -20.06
CA TYR A 464 8.42 31.98 -19.62
C TYR A 464 8.40 32.81 -18.35
N CYS A 465 7.49 33.78 -18.27
CA CYS A 465 7.23 34.62 -17.12
C CYS A 465 5.79 34.46 -16.61
N GLY A 466 5.55 34.91 -15.39
CA GLY A 466 4.21 35.16 -14.87
C GLY A 466 3.77 36.62 -15.06
N TYR A 467 2.67 37.01 -14.42
CA TYR A 467 2.26 38.41 -14.32
C TYR A 467 3.04 39.21 -13.24
N GLY A 468 3.83 38.53 -12.41
CA GLY A 468 4.69 39.16 -11.41
C GLY A 468 5.91 39.89 -11.98
N LYS A 469 6.73 40.44 -11.09
CA LYS A 469 7.89 41.29 -11.43
C LYS A 469 9.07 40.55 -12.08
N ASP A 470 9.04 39.23 -12.13
CA ASP A 470 10.12 38.43 -12.69
C ASP A 470 10.24 38.55 -14.22
N PRO A 471 11.46 38.71 -14.77
CA PRO A 471 11.67 38.71 -16.21
C PRO A 471 11.30 37.36 -16.84
N TYR A 472 11.55 36.26 -16.11
CA TYR A 472 11.12 34.90 -16.38
C TYR A 472 11.21 34.05 -15.11
N VAL A 473 10.43 32.97 -15.03
CA VAL A 473 10.32 32.03 -13.90
C VAL A 473 10.58 30.57 -14.32
N TYR A 474 10.53 30.28 -15.62
CA TYR A 474 10.81 28.95 -16.19
C TYR A 474 11.60 29.13 -17.50
N VAL A 475 12.73 28.43 -17.62
CA VAL A 475 13.54 28.38 -18.84
C VAL A 475 13.50 26.94 -19.39
N ALA A 476 12.76 26.76 -20.48
CA ALA A 476 12.61 25.46 -21.14
C ALA A 476 13.54 25.40 -22.37
N SER A 477 14.35 24.35 -22.48
CA SER A 477 15.22 24.12 -23.64
C SER A 477 14.95 22.77 -24.31
N GLN A 478 15.26 22.66 -25.60
CA GLN A 478 15.16 21.39 -26.33
C GLN A 478 16.34 20.49 -25.94
N SER A 479 16.04 19.31 -25.38
CA SER A 479 17.04 18.33 -24.97
C SER A 479 17.87 17.85 -26.17
N ALA A 480 19.19 18.00 -26.06
CA ALA A 480 20.16 17.47 -27.03
C ALA A 480 20.36 15.95 -26.90
N THR A 481 19.94 15.33 -25.79
CA THR A 481 20.07 13.89 -25.55
C THR A 481 18.80 13.10 -25.88
N GLY A 482 17.69 13.80 -26.19
CA GLY A 482 16.38 13.16 -26.39
C GLY A 482 15.76 12.60 -25.11
N GLN A 483 16.21 13.04 -23.93
CA GLN A 483 15.65 12.74 -22.60
C GLN A 483 15.36 14.04 -21.85
N SER A 484 14.25 14.10 -21.13
CA SER A 484 13.88 15.28 -20.34
C SER A 484 14.66 15.32 -19.03
N ARG A 485 15.18 16.49 -18.64
CA ARG A 485 16.02 16.66 -17.44
C ARG A 485 15.70 17.99 -16.75
N PHE A 486 15.47 17.94 -15.44
CA PHE A 486 15.59 19.14 -14.61
C PHE A 486 17.07 19.50 -14.49
N ILE A 487 17.41 20.78 -14.70
CA ILE A 487 18.80 21.24 -14.81
C ILE A 487 19.24 22.04 -13.58
N GLY A 488 18.38 22.87 -12.99
CA GLY A 488 18.75 23.64 -11.81
C GLY A 488 17.74 24.72 -11.44
N GLY A 489 17.95 25.36 -10.29
CA GLY A 489 17.18 26.52 -9.81
C GLY A 489 18.08 27.73 -9.59
N ALA A 490 17.53 28.91 -9.80
CA ALA A 490 18.20 30.20 -9.72
C ALA A 490 17.57 31.12 -8.66
N TRP A 491 18.43 31.91 -8.01
CA TRP A 491 18.12 32.67 -6.80
C TRP A 491 18.74 34.07 -6.88
N VAL A 492 17.99 35.10 -6.53
CA VAL A 492 18.45 36.49 -6.62
C VAL A 492 19.34 36.80 -5.42
N ALA A 493 20.55 37.31 -5.64
CA ALA A 493 21.39 37.86 -4.58
C ALA A 493 20.72 39.12 -3.98
N LYS A 494 20.83 39.32 -2.67
CA LYS A 494 20.29 40.52 -1.99
C LYS A 494 20.85 41.83 -2.57
N ASP A 495 22.11 41.80 -2.97
CA ASP A 495 22.88 42.92 -3.51
C ASP A 495 24.13 42.41 -4.25
N GLU A 496 24.86 43.32 -4.91
CA GLU A 496 26.14 43.02 -5.59
C GLU A 496 27.19 42.44 -4.62
N ALA A 497 27.23 42.87 -3.35
CA ALA A 497 28.21 42.36 -2.40
C ALA A 497 27.99 40.87 -2.08
N ASN A 498 26.73 40.44 -2.01
CA ASN A 498 26.36 39.03 -1.87
C ASN A 498 26.52 38.24 -3.19
N PHE A 499 26.35 38.88 -4.35
CA PHE A 499 26.73 38.28 -5.63
C PHE A 499 28.25 38.03 -5.73
N GLN A 500 29.08 38.99 -5.32
CA GLN A 500 30.54 38.84 -5.25
C GLN A 500 30.97 37.81 -4.19
N LYS A 501 30.27 37.74 -3.05
CA LYS A 501 30.47 36.66 -2.06
C LYS A 501 30.20 35.28 -2.67
N ALA A 502 29.13 35.13 -3.46
CA ALA A 502 28.88 33.90 -4.22
C ALA A 502 29.96 33.64 -5.29
N ALA A 503 30.44 34.68 -5.98
CA ALA A 503 31.52 34.55 -6.97
C ALA A 503 32.86 34.10 -6.34
N ALA A 504 33.07 34.39 -5.06
CA ALA A 504 34.24 33.95 -4.29
C ALA A 504 34.15 32.52 -3.72
N MET A 505 32.98 31.85 -3.82
CA MET A 505 32.81 30.48 -3.33
C MET A 505 33.53 29.45 -4.23
N PRO A 506 34.07 28.35 -3.67
CA PRO A 506 34.69 27.28 -4.46
C PRO A 506 33.74 26.71 -5.53
N GLY A 507 34.24 26.58 -6.76
CA GLY A 507 33.46 26.04 -7.88
C GLY A 507 32.48 27.02 -8.53
N ALA A 508 32.47 28.29 -8.14
CA ALA A 508 31.73 29.35 -8.80
C ALA A 508 32.17 29.53 -10.27
N ILE A 509 31.20 29.49 -11.21
CA ILE A 509 31.40 29.80 -12.63
C ILE A 509 30.53 31.00 -13.00
N LEU A 510 31.16 32.16 -13.24
CA LEU A 510 30.48 33.35 -13.75
C LEU A 510 30.01 33.15 -15.20
N LYS A 511 28.79 33.61 -15.48
CA LYS A 511 28.20 33.78 -16.81
C LYS A 511 27.47 35.11 -16.85
N GLU A 512 27.66 35.87 -17.93
CA GLU A 512 26.81 37.02 -18.23
C GLU A 512 25.45 36.52 -18.74
N LEU A 513 24.37 37.27 -18.47
CA LEU A 513 23.00 36.96 -18.92
C LEU A 513 22.48 37.94 -19.98
N ASP A 514 23.35 38.68 -20.67
CA ASP A 514 22.97 39.68 -21.69
C ASP A 514 22.03 39.14 -22.79
N GLU A 515 22.11 37.84 -23.10
CA GLU A 515 21.22 37.17 -24.05
C GLU A 515 19.90 36.66 -23.44
N SER A 516 19.64 36.84 -22.14
CA SER A 516 18.37 36.46 -21.47
C SER A 516 17.49 37.68 -21.19
N PRO A 517 16.15 37.54 -21.09
CA PRO A 517 15.27 38.68 -20.82
C PRO A 517 15.64 39.38 -19.50
N GLY A 518 15.74 40.71 -19.52
CA GLY A 518 16.18 41.50 -18.38
C GLY A 518 17.69 41.52 -18.14
N GLY A 519 18.50 40.75 -18.87
CA GLY A 519 19.96 40.76 -18.76
C GLY A 519 20.49 40.27 -17.40
N GLY A 520 21.60 40.85 -16.97
CA GLY A 520 22.21 40.64 -15.66
C GLY A 520 23.39 39.66 -15.67
N LYS A 521 23.71 39.08 -14.50
CA LYS A 521 24.84 38.16 -14.28
C LYS A 521 24.41 36.94 -13.48
N MET A 522 25.14 35.83 -13.64
CA MET A 522 24.86 34.57 -12.98
C MET A 522 26.13 33.84 -12.53
N ILE A 523 26.24 33.52 -11.25
CA ILE A 523 27.17 32.48 -10.77
C ILE A 523 26.47 31.13 -10.86
N THR A 524 27.18 30.12 -11.38
CA THR A 524 26.71 28.73 -11.48
C THR A 524 27.60 27.81 -10.64
N PHE A 525 26.99 26.91 -9.87
CA PHE A 525 27.65 25.83 -9.13
C PHE A 525 27.15 24.48 -9.64
N SER A 526 28.06 23.52 -9.85
CA SER A 526 27.73 22.14 -10.22
C SER A 526 27.38 21.31 -8.98
N ARG A 527 26.26 20.59 -9.00
CA ARG A 527 25.80 19.73 -7.90
C ARG A 527 26.10 18.24 -8.16
N PRO A 528 26.32 17.41 -7.13
CA PRO A 528 26.75 16.01 -7.27
C PRO A 528 25.82 15.10 -8.08
N ASN A 529 24.54 15.46 -8.19
CA ASN A 529 23.53 14.76 -9.01
C ASN A 529 23.49 15.16 -10.49
N GLY A 530 24.36 16.06 -10.96
CA GLY A 530 24.38 16.52 -12.35
C GLY A 530 23.31 17.58 -12.68
N THR A 531 22.85 18.29 -11.64
CA THR A 531 22.10 19.55 -11.74
C THR A 531 22.99 20.72 -11.32
N PHE A 532 22.44 21.94 -11.28
CA PHE A 532 23.14 23.15 -10.91
C PHE A 532 22.36 23.97 -9.87
N PHE A 533 23.09 24.80 -9.12
CA PHE A 533 22.55 25.92 -8.37
C PHE A 533 23.05 27.22 -8.99
N HIS A 534 22.18 28.23 -9.08
CA HIS A 534 22.54 29.51 -9.66
C HIS A 534 22.21 30.68 -8.72
N VAL A 535 23.12 31.65 -8.65
CA VAL A 535 22.88 32.95 -8.02
C VAL A 535 22.88 34.01 -9.11
N VAL A 536 21.84 34.83 -9.20
CA VAL A 536 21.69 35.89 -10.21
C VAL A 536 21.68 37.28 -9.59
N PHE A 537 22.18 38.27 -10.34
CA PHE A 537 22.14 39.68 -9.95
C PHE A 537 22.01 40.59 -11.19
N GLY A 538 21.55 41.83 -10.98
CA GLY A 538 21.49 42.86 -12.03
C GLY A 538 20.46 42.62 -13.14
N GLN A 539 19.52 41.69 -12.96
CA GLN A 539 18.42 41.48 -13.91
C GLN A 539 17.39 42.61 -13.75
N ALA A 540 16.93 43.19 -14.87
CA ALA A 540 15.86 44.18 -14.86
C ALA A 540 14.49 43.52 -14.58
N GLU A 541 13.88 43.88 -13.45
CA GLU A 541 12.53 43.43 -13.09
C GLU A 541 11.47 44.09 -13.98
N ARG A 542 10.37 43.36 -14.26
CA ARG A 542 9.23 43.82 -15.06
C ARG A 542 8.31 44.72 -14.24
N SER A 543 7.75 45.74 -14.92
CA SER A 543 6.80 46.68 -14.33
C SER A 543 5.47 46.00 -14.00
N VAL A 544 5.15 45.88 -12.71
CA VAL A 544 3.84 45.43 -12.21
C VAL A 544 2.97 46.65 -11.90
N ASN A 545 1.69 46.62 -12.31
CA ASN A 545 0.75 47.70 -11.97
C ASN A 545 0.20 47.52 -10.54
N ILE A 546 0.95 48.00 -9.54
CA ILE A 546 0.60 47.93 -8.12
C ILE A 546 -0.72 48.67 -7.80
N ASN A 547 -1.13 49.61 -8.65
CA ASN A 547 -2.37 50.37 -8.51
C ASN A 547 -3.60 49.68 -9.15
N SER A 548 -3.48 48.44 -9.67
CA SER A 548 -4.63 47.66 -10.16
C SER A 548 -5.39 47.07 -8.96
N GLU A 549 -6.70 47.32 -8.88
CA GLU A 549 -7.55 46.76 -7.81
C GLU A 549 -7.65 45.22 -7.84
N GLN A 550 -7.30 44.60 -8.97
CA GLN A 550 -7.29 43.13 -9.17
C GLN A 550 -6.07 42.70 -10.00
N PRO A 551 -5.53 41.48 -9.75
CA PRO A 551 -4.45 40.92 -10.54
C PRO A 551 -4.90 40.61 -11.99
N PRO A 552 -3.97 40.52 -12.96
CA PRO A 552 -4.28 40.03 -14.30
C PRO A 552 -4.77 38.58 -14.26
N SER A 553 -5.91 38.32 -14.89
CA SER A 553 -6.54 37.00 -14.95
C SER A 553 -7.00 36.69 -16.37
N ALA A 554 -6.98 35.41 -16.76
CA ALA A 554 -7.65 34.94 -17.97
C ALA A 554 -9.05 34.37 -17.69
N THR A 555 -9.40 34.15 -16.42
CA THR A 555 -10.61 33.45 -15.98
C THR A 555 -11.65 34.39 -15.36
N HIS A 556 -11.24 35.47 -14.71
CA HIS A 556 -12.13 36.43 -14.06
C HIS A 556 -12.63 37.51 -15.04
N ILE A 557 -13.95 37.54 -15.30
CA ILE A 557 -14.62 38.64 -16.03
C ILE A 557 -15.01 39.77 -15.06
N SER A 558 -15.49 39.39 -13.87
CA SER A 558 -15.83 40.32 -12.80
C SER A 558 -15.69 39.59 -11.47
N GLN A 559 -14.68 39.96 -10.71
CA GLN A 559 -14.49 39.55 -9.33
C GLN A 559 -14.82 40.73 -8.40
N GLY A 560 -15.02 40.48 -7.11
CA GLY A 560 -15.13 41.53 -6.11
C GLY A 560 -14.94 40.97 -4.69
N PRO A 561 -14.81 41.81 -3.66
CA PRO A 561 -14.47 41.37 -2.30
C PRO A 561 -15.39 40.25 -1.81
N TYR A 562 -14.81 39.23 -1.18
CA TYR A 562 -15.55 38.03 -0.74
C TYR A 562 -16.63 38.39 0.29
N ASN A 563 -17.88 38.05 -0.02
CA ASN A 563 -19.02 38.22 0.89
C ASN A 563 -19.00 37.14 1.99
N THR A 564 -18.53 37.49 3.20
CA THR A 564 -18.55 36.60 4.38
C THR A 564 -19.99 36.30 4.84
N PRO A 565 -20.24 35.40 5.81
CA PRO A 565 -21.60 35.16 6.31
C PRO A 565 -22.30 36.43 6.84
N PHE A 566 -21.55 37.33 7.48
CA PHE A 566 -22.07 38.52 8.16
C PHE A 566 -21.90 39.82 7.35
N GLU A 567 -20.95 39.89 6.42
CA GLU A 567 -20.64 41.08 5.63
C GLU A 567 -20.90 40.82 4.13
N LYS A 568 -21.77 41.64 3.52
CA LYS A 568 -22.26 41.47 2.14
C LYS A 568 -21.93 42.68 1.27
N ASN A 569 -20.63 42.93 1.10
CA ASN A 569 -20.08 44.10 0.40
C ASN A 569 -20.52 44.20 -1.07
N ARG A 570 -20.69 43.06 -1.76
CA ARG A 570 -21.16 43.03 -3.16
C ARG A 570 -22.69 43.19 -3.23
N LEU A 571 -23.15 44.45 -3.29
CA LEU A 571 -24.57 44.82 -3.44
C LEU A 571 -24.93 44.96 -4.93
N GLY A 572 -25.79 44.08 -5.45
CA GLY A 572 -26.19 44.08 -6.87
C GLY A 572 -25.10 43.68 -7.87
N GLN A 573 -23.86 43.49 -7.41
CA GLN A 573 -22.72 43.00 -8.16
C GLN A 573 -22.60 41.47 -8.05
N PHE A 574 -22.09 40.81 -9.09
CA PHE A 574 -22.01 39.35 -9.16
C PHE A 574 -20.63 38.89 -9.63
N GLN A 575 -20.12 37.79 -9.06
CA GLN A 575 -18.91 37.15 -9.60
C GLN A 575 -19.21 36.52 -10.97
N ARG A 576 -18.30 36.69 -11.93
CA ARG A 576 -18.40 36.16 -13.30
C ARG A 576 -17.03 35.67 -13.78
N TYR A 577 -17.03 34.48 -14.35
CA TYR A 577 -15.84 33.74 -14.78
C TYR A 577 -16.03 33.17 -16.19
N GLN A 578 -14.93 32.86 -16.87
CA GLN A 578 -14.86 32.25 -18.19
C GLN A 578 -13.79 31.16 -18.25
N ASP A 579 -13.88 30.26 -19.24
CA ASP A 579 -12.86 29.25 -19.49
C ASP A 579 -11.53 29.90 -19.89
N GLY A 580 -10.46 29.60 -19.15
CA GLY A 580 -9.09 30.05 -19.41
C GLY A 580 -8.08 29.35 -18.48
N PRO A 581 -6.77 29.48 -18.75
CA PRO A 581 -5.71 28.99 -17.88
C PRO A 581 -5.64 29.84 -16.60
N ALA A 582 -5.16 29.27 -15.49
CA ALA A 582 -4.89 30.02 -14.26
C ALA A 582 -3.56 30.78 -14.42
N LEU A 583 -3.57 32.11 -14.48
CA LEU A 583 -2.34 32.83 -14.81
C LEU A 583 -1.31 32.74 -13.69
N VAL A 584 -0.08 32.33 -14.05
CA VAL A 584 1.05 32.23 -13.11
C VAL A 584 1.48 33.64 -12.68
N HIS A 585 1.65 33.84 -11.38
CA HIS A 585 2.22 35.04 -10.78
C HIS A 585 3.75 34.94 -10.74
N LYS A 586 4.29 33.96 -9.99
CA LYS A 586 5.71 33.71 -9.73
C LYS A 586 6.01 32.21 -9.60
N LEU A 587 7.29 31.85 -9.62
CA LEU A 587 7.78 30.60 -9.02
C LEU A 587 7.78 30.78 -7.50
N GLY A 588 7.10 29.89 -6.76
CA GLY A 588 7.16 29.88 -5.30
C GLY A 588 8.27 28.94 -4.81
N HIS A 589 8.19 27.66 -5.21
CA HIS A 589 9.15 26.65 -4.76
C HIS A 589 9.46 25.56 -5.78
N TYR A 590 10.55 24.84 -5.54
CA TYR A 590 10.78 23.49 -6.07
C TYR A 590 11.40 22.61 -4.99
N GLY A 591 11.49 21.31 -5.23
CA GLY A 591 12.17 20.42 -4.30
C GLY A 591 12.63 19.11 -4.89
N TYR A 592 13.40 18.35 -4.09
CA TYR A 592 14.09 17.15 -4.54
C TYR A 592 13.84 15.95 -3.63
N VAL A 593 13.84 14.76 -4.22
CA VAL A 593 14.08 13.51 -3.51
C VAL A 593 15.58 13.21 -3.59
N CYS A 594 16.34 13.59 -2.57
CA CYS A 594 17.81 13.55 -2.53
C CYS A 594 18.35 12.23 -1.97
N ARG A 595 19.18 11.53 -2.76
CA ARG A 595 19.97 10.39 -2.28
C ARG A 595 21.13 10.85 -1.40
N GLU A 596 21.88 11.84 -1.87
CA GLU A 596 22.98 12.51 -1.18
C GLU A 596 22.50 13.68 -0.29
N PHE A 597 21.41 13.45 0.45
CA PHE A 597 20.65 14.49 1.16
C PHE A 597 21.50 15.36 2.08
N ASP A 598 22.35 14.79 2.93
CA ASP A 598 23.04 15.54 3.98
C ASP A 598 24.12 16.48 3.39
N THR A 599 24.77 16.05 2.30
CA THR A 599 25.70 16.87 1.51
C THR A 599 24.99 17.97 0.75
N GLU A 600 23.80 17.69 0.21
CA GLU A 600 22.99 18.69 -0.47
C GLU A 600 22.42 19.72 0.52
N LEU A 601 21.95 19.29 1.68
CA LEU A 601 21.45 20.18 2.72
C LEU A 601 22.56 21.13 3.19
N ASP A 602 23.72 20.61 3.55
CA ASP A 602 24.88 21.42 3.99
C ASP A 602 25.28 22.46 2.93
N PHE A 603 25.28 22.10 1.65
CA PHE A 603 25.52 23.05 0.56
C PHE A 603 24.55 24.24 0.61
N TYR A 604 23.26 24.02 0.84
CA TYR A 604 22.28 25.10 0.99
C TYR A 604 22.46 25.87 2.31
N THR A 605 22.46 25.18 3.45
CA THR A 605 22.33 25.80 4.77
C THR A 605 23.61 26.42 5.30
N SER A 606 24.78 25.96 4.86
CA SER A 606 26.07 26.47 5.34
C SER A 606 26.62 27.61 4.47
N ASN A 607 26.20 27.72 3.21
CA ASN A 607 26.65 28.77 2.28
C ASN A 607 25.65 29.92 2.10
N PHE A 608 24.35 29.67 2.25
CA PHE A 608 23.28 30.64 1.96
C PHE A 608 22.32 30.81 3.16
N ASN A 609 21.48 31.85 3.12
CA ASN A 609 20.45 32.14 4.13
C ASN A 609 19.21 31.21 4.08
N PHE A 610 19.37 29.92 3.75
CA PHE A 610 18.28 28.96 3.89
C PHE A 610 18.10 28.57 5.37
N VAL A 611 16.87 28.72 5.87
CA VAL A 611 16.46 28.32 7.22
C VAL A 611 15.21 27.45 7.13
N HIS A 612 15.07 26.53 8.07
CA HIS A 612 13.98 25.55 8.10
C HIS A 612 12.70 26.18 8.66
N SER A 613 11.61 26.14 7.88
CA SER A 613 10.25 26.40 8.40
C SER A 613 9.72 25.16 9.11
N ASP A 614 9.67 24.04 8.38
CA ASP A 614 9.28 22.73 8.89
C ASP A 614 10.37 21.66 8.69
N ILE A 615 10.48 20.78 9.67
CA ILE A 615 11.20 19.51 9.60
C ILE A 615 10.24 18.38 9.95
N LEU A 616 10.09 17.41 9.05
CA LEU A 616 9.26 16.22 9.27
C LEU A 616 10.12 15.00 9.63
N ASN A 617 9.79 14.38 10.76
CA ASN A 617 10.38 13.13 11.22
C ASN A 617 9.39 11.97 11.19
N LEU A 618 9.91 10.74 11.27
CA LEU A 618 9.08 9.54 11.18
C LEU A 618 8.33 9.32 12.52
N PRO A 619 7.01 9.03 12.51
CA PRO A 619 6.21 8.77 13.71
C PRO A 619 6.77 7.75 14.72
N ARG A 620 7.65 6.84 14.29
CA ARG A 620 8.34 5.87 15.17
C ARG A 620 9.84 6.12 15.35
N PHE A 621 10.40 7.11 14.65
CA PHE A 621 11.77 7.59 14.82
C PHE A 621 11.82 9.12 14.81
N PRO A 622 11.50 9.77 15.94
CA PRO A 622 11.71 11.22 16.10
C PRO A 622 13.18 11.65 16.04
N HIS A 623 14.13 10.71 15.90
CA HIS A 623 15.55 10.96 15.63
C HIS A 623 15.95 10.76 14.16
N VAL A 624 14.97 10.50 13.28
CA VAL A 624 15.15 10.35 11.83
C VAL A 624 14.21 11.34 11.15
N ASP A 625 14.72 12.55 10.92
CA ASP A 625 14.08 13.49 10.01
C ASP A 625 14.14 12.90 8.59
N VAL A 626 13.16 13.20 7.75
CA VAL A 626 13.07 12.66 6.37
C VAL A 626 12.69 13.69 5.32
N LEU A 627 12.18 14.84 5.72
CA LEU A 627 11.87 15.95 4.82
C LEU A 627 12.06 17.28 5.56
N THR A 628 12.49 18.32 4.87
CA THR A 628 12.43 19.70 5.37
C THR A 628 11.98 20.67 4.29
N PHE A 629 11.15 21.62 4.72
CA PHE A 629 10.77 22.83 4.00
C PHE A 629 11.68 23.97 4.48
N MET A 630 12.18 24.77 3.54
CA MET A 630 13.12 25.87 3.81
C MET A 630 12.69 27.15 3.12
N HIS A 631 12.63 28.22 3.91
CA HIS A 631 12.46 29.59 3.45
C HIS A 631 13.83 30.28 3.32
N LEU A 632 13.83 31.52 2.83
CA LEU A 632 14.97 32.40 2.96
C LEU A 632 14.81 33.26 4.21
N ASP A 633 15.80 33.23 5.09
CA ASP A 633 15.83 34.11 6.25
C ASP A 633 16.27 35.52 5.79
N LEU A 634 15.32 36.46 5.87
CA LEU A 634 15.50 37.86 5.53
C LEU A 634 15.57 38.74 6.81
N GLY A 635 15.70 38.13 7.99
CA GLY A 635 15.52 38.77 9.29
C GLY A 635 14.03 39.05 9.57
N PRO A 636 13.63 40.31 9.82
CA PRO A 636 12.24 40.64 10.15
C PRO A 636 11.31 40.68 8.93
N GLU A 637 11.85 40.72 7.70
CA GLU A 637 11.07 40.68 6.46
C GLU A 637 10.49 39.29 6.21
N PHE A 638 9.22 39.23 5.79
CA PHE A 638 8.53 37.98 5.51
C PHE A 638 8.91 37.38 4.15
N SER A 639 9.04 36.07 4.13
CA SER A 639 9.38 35.22 2.98
C SER A 639 8.32 34.12 2.81
N ASP A 640 8.24 33.47 1.63
CA ASP A 640 7.36 32.31 1.46
C ASP A 640 7.66 31.22 2.49
N HIS A 641 6.64 30.54 3.02
CA HIS A 641 6.81 29.42 3.96
C HIS A 641 7.91 28.44 3.55
N HIS A 642 8.05 28.19 2.24
CA HIS A 642 9.25 27.64 1.66
C HIS A 642 9.43 28.08 0.21
N SER A 643 10.69 28.20 -0.21
CA SER A 643 11.05 28.27 -1.64
C SER A 643 11.87 27.05 -2.08
N LEU A 644 12.35 26.24 -1.14
CA LEU A 644 13.05 24.98 -1.41
C LEU A 644 12.58 23.92 -0.40
N PHE A 645 12.38 22.68 -0.85
CA PHE A 645 12.25 21.54 0.07
C PHE A 645 13.13 20.37 -0.37
N LEU A 646 13.63 19.61 0.60
CA LEU A 646 14.44 18.42 0.38
C LEU A 646 13.80 17.23 1.11
N GLN A 647 13.73 16.08 0.45
CA GLN A 647 13.30 14.81 1.02
C GLN A 647 14.45 13.80 0.96
N ARG A 648 14.72 13.07 2.05
CA ARG A 648 15.66 11.94 2.06
C ARG A 648 15.10 10.81 1.18
N ALA A 649 15.87 10.38 0.19
CA ALA A 649 15.43 9.37 -0.76
C ALA A 649 15.33 7.98 -0.10
N PRO A 650 14.24 7.21 -0.34
CA PRO A 650 14.13 5.82 0.10
C PRO A 650 15.28 4.95 -0.44
N PRO A 651 15.73 3.89 0.28
CA PRO A 651 16.94 3.14 -0.07
C PRO A 651 16.97 2.46 -1.46
N ASN A 652 15.82 2.29 -2.11
CA ASN A 652 15.71 1.76 -3.47
C ASN A 652 15.91 2.85 -4.57
N VAL A 653 15.87 4.13 -4.23
CA VAL A 653 16.08 5.25 -5.15
C VAL A 653 17.57 5.40 -5.46
N ARG A 654 17.95 5.15 -6.72
CA ARG A 654 19.36 5.10 -7.12
C ARG A 654 20.00 6.46 -7.44
N LYS A 655 19.19 7.50 -7.71
CA LYS A 655 19.63 8.86 -8.09
C LYS A 655 18.64 9.89 -7.55
N THR A 656 19.14 11.09 -7.24
CA THR A 656 18.29 12.26 -6.93
C THR A 656 17.47 12.71 -8.14
N TYR A 657 16.28 13.24 -7.89
CA TYR A 657 15.39 13.79 -8.92
C TYR A 657 14.49 14.91 -8.36
N LEU A 658 13.97 15.77 -9.26
CA LEU A 658 12.97 16.79 -8.95
C LEU A 658 11.70 16.12 -8.41
N HIS A 659 11.29 16.47 -7.20
CA HIS A 659 10.00 16.05 -6.65
C HIS A 659 8.85 16.80 -7.33
N HIS A 660 8.89 18.14 -7.38
CA HIS A 660 8.04 18.99 -8.23
C HIS A 660 8.61 20.42 -8.29
N SER A 661 8.02 21.26 -9.16
CA SER A 661 8.15 22.72 -9.15
C SER A 661 6.77 23.39 -9.10
N SER A 662 6.66 24.53 -8.44
CA SER A 662 5.38 25.08 -7.97
C SER A 662 5.25 26.58 -8.20
N PHE A 663 4.11 26.97 -8.75
CA PHE A 663 3.86 28.29 -9.31
C PHE A 663 2.60 28.91 -8.71
N GLU A 664 2.73 30.14 -8.24
CA GLU A 664 1.64 30.84 -7.57
C GLU A 664 0.59 31.32 -8.59
N VAL A 665 -0.68 31.23 -8.25
CA VAL A 665 -1.81 31.81 -9.01
C VAL A 665 -2.66 32.69 -8.10
N ALA A 666 -3.49 33.56 -8.69
CA ALA A 666 -4.14 34.66 -7.98
C ALA A 666 -4.98 34.23 -6.75
N ASP A 667 -5.82 33.21 -6.89
CA ASP A 667 -6.70 32.71 -5.83
C ASP A 667 -7.28 31.32 -6.14
N PHE A 668 -8.17 30.85 -5.26
CA PHE A 668 -8.83 29.54 -5.35
C PHE A 668 -9.81 29.39 -6.53
N ASP A 669 -10.53 30.45 -6.91
CA ASP A 669 -11.43 30.42 -8.06
C ASP A 669 -10.61 30.37 -9.37
N GLU A 670 -9.53 31.16 -9.47
CA GLU A 670 -8.56 31.11 -10.57
C GLU A 670 -7.99 29.69 -10.73
N GLN A 671 -7.53 29.08 -9.63
CA GLN A 671 -6.95 27.74 -9.60
C GLN A 671 -7.97 26.64 -10.00
N LEU A 672 -9.23 26.72 -9.53
CA LEU A 672 -10.29 25.79 -9.92
C LEU A 672 -10.70 25.93 -11.39
N MET A 673 -10.69 27.14 -11.94
CA MET A 673 -10.94 27.38 -13.37
C MET A 673 -9.80 26.84 -14.23
N GLY A 674 -8.54 27.07 -13.83
CA GLY A 674 -7.36 26.49 -14.47
C GLY A 674 -7.35 24.96 -14.44
N HIS A 675 -7.71 24.33 -13.31
CA HIS A 675 -7.87 22.88 -13.19
C HIS A 675 -8.87 22.33 -14.21
N GLN A 676 -10.04 22.96 -14.34
CA GLN A 676 -11.05 22.57 -15.32
C GLN A 676 -10.58 22.79 -16.76
N TYR A 677 -9.87 23.88 -17.03
CA TYR A 677 -9.32 24.18 -18.36
C TYR A 677 -8.25 23.16 -18.78
N LEU A 678 -7.29 22.84 -17.90
CA LEU A 678 -6.29 21.79 -18.13
C LEU A 678 -6.92 20.41 -18.34
N ALA A 679 -7.97 20.08 -17.58
CA ALA A 679 -8.74 18.85 -17.78
C ALA A 679 -9.46 18.82 -19.14
N LYS A 680 -10.09 19.93 -19.57
CA LYS A 680 -10.73 20.07 -20.89
C LYS A 680 -9.73 19.92 -22.04
N LYS A 681 -8.48 20.35 -21.85
CA LYS A 681 -7.38 20.18 -22.81
C LYS A 681 -6.77 18.77 -22.83
N GLY A 682 -7.17 17.88 -21.91
CA GLY A 682 -6.68 16.50 -21.86
C GLY A 682 -5.29 16.34 -21.24
N TRP A 683 -4.80 17.35 -20.52
CA TRP A 683 -3.62 17.23 -19.68
C TRP A 683 -3.88 16.28 -18.51
N LYS A 684 -2.83 15.85 -17.79
CA LYS A 684 -2.94 14.81 -16.76
C LYS A 684 -2.73 15.38 -15.37
N ALA A 685 -3.84 15.55 -14.64
CA ALA A 685 -3.80 15.78 -13.21
C ALA A 685 -3.04 14.65 -12.50
N VAL A 686 -2.31 15.00 -11.45
CA VAL A 686 -1.67 14.09 -10.50
C VAL A 686 -2.53 14.03 -9.25
N TRP A 687 -2.69 15.16 -8.57
CA TRP A 687 -3.31 15.26 -7.26
C TRP A 687 -3.82 16.68 -7.03
N GLY A 688 -5.06 16.84 -6.58
CA GLY A 688 -5.70 18.15 -6.38
C GLY A 688 -7.07 18.26 -7.06
N VAL A 689 -7.79 19.37 -6.87
CA VAL A 689 -7.42 20.50 -6.00
C VAL A 689 -7.60 20.14 -4.51
N GLY A 690 -6.68 20.58 -3.66
CA GLY A 690 -6.74 20.37 -2.20
C GLY A 690 -6.04 21.48 -1.43
N ARG A 691 -5.90 21.35 -0.11
CA ARG A 691 -5.11 22.27 0.74
C ARG A 691 -4.14 21.53 1.64
N HIS A 692 -2.88 21.94 1.65
CA HIS A 692 -1.81 21.41 2.50
C HIS A 692 -2.00 21.75 3.98
N ILE A 693 -1.43 20.93 4.86
CA ILE A 693 -1.31 21.26 6.30
C ILE A 693 -0.14 22.21 6.55
N LEU A 694 0.94 22.05 5.80
CA LEU A 694 2.21 22.77 5.95
C LEU A 694 2.25 23.93 4.95
N GLY A 695 2.59 25.13 5.42
CA GLY A 695 2.48 26.36 4.65
C GLY A 695 1.08 26.73 4.14
N SER A 696 0.03 26.04 4.60
CA SER A 696 -1.40 26.25 4.28
C SER A 696 -1.83 26.29 2.81
N GLN A 697 -0.91 26.12 1.85
CA GLN A 697 -1.13 26.29 0.40
C GLN A 697 -2.30 25.44 -0.14
N ILE A 698 -3.16 26.04 -0.96
CA ILE A 698 -4.08 25.32 -1.85
C ILE A 698 -3.26 24.76 -3.02
N PHE A 699 -3.29 23.45 -3.27
CA PHE A 699 -2.46 22.79 -4.30
C PHE A 699 -3.28 22.22 -5.46
N ASP A 700 -2.69 22.22 -6.66
CA ASP A 700 -3.18 21.49 -7.83
C ASP A 700 -2.01 21.00 -8.71
N TYR A 701 -1.71 19.69 -8.64
CA TYR A 701 -0.57 19.06 -9.31
C TYR A 701 -0.93 18.45 -10.66
N TRP A 702 -0.11 18.72 -11.68
CA TRP A 702 -0.21 18.20 -13.04
C TRP A 702 1.10 17.52 -13.49
N TYR A 703 0.99 16.61 -14.46
CA TYR A 703 2.13 16.17 -15.26
C TYR A 703 2.28 17.08 -16.48
N ASP A 704 3.48 17.62 -16.67
CA ASP A 704 3.82 18.32 -17.91
C ASP A 704 3.95 17.35 -19.11
N SER A 705 4.27 17.89 -20.29
CA SER A 705 4.48 17.09 -21.51
C SER A 705 5.60 16.03 -21.38
N SER A 706 6.58 16.28 -20.52
CA SER A 706 7.76 15.44 -20.24
C SER A 706 7.52 14.39 -19.15
N GLY A 707 6.51 14.55 -18.30
CA GLY A 707 6.23 13.71 -17.13
C GLY A 707 6.84 14.21 -15.81
N PHE A 708 7.33 15.45 -15.74
CA PHE A 708 7.62 16.12 -14.48
C PHE A 708 6.33 16.51 -13.76
N LYS A 709 6.34 16.52 -12.43
CA LYS A 709 5.25 17.06 -11.63
C LYS A 709 5.43 18.58 -11.50
N ILE A 710 4.39 19.32 -11.83
CA ILE A 710 4.31 20.77 -11.72
C ILE A 710 3.01 21.14 -10.99
N GLU A 711 3.04 22.19 -10.18
CA GLU A 711 1.98 22.56 -9.25
C GLU A 711 1.52 24.00 -9.48
N HIS A 712 0.22 24.23 -9.47
CA HIS A 712 -0.34 25.54 -9.15
C HIS A 712 -0.59 25.60 -7.64
N TYR A 713 -0.25 26.72 -7.00
CA TYR A 713 -0.66 26.99 -5.64
C TYR A 713 -1.26 28.39 -5.45
N ALA A 714 -2.10 28.53 -4.43
CA ALA A 714 -2.62 29.81 -3.95
C ALA A 714 -2.71 29.80 -2.41
N ASP A 715 -2.85 30.98 -1.80
CA ASP A 715 -3.12 31.15 -0.35
C ASP A 715 -2.13 30.38 0.55
N GLY A 716 -0.83 30.66 0.35
CA GLY A 716 0.26 30.11 1.14
C GLY A 716 0.73 31.03 2.26
N ASP A 717 1.17 30.44 3.38
CA ASP A 717 1.73 31.16 4.52
C ASP A 717 3.07 31.84 4.18
N VAL A 718 3.38 32.90 4.93
CA VAL A 718 4.69 33.59 4.91
C VAL A 718 5.33 33.59 6.30
N VAL A 719 6.67 33.53 6.36
CA VAL A 719 7.44 33.39 7.60
C VAL A 719 8.68 34.30 7.65
N ASN A 720 9.10 34.68 8.86
CA ASN A 720 10.30 35.48 9.15
C ASN A 720 11.08 34.91 10.36
N GLU A 721 12.10 35.61 10.86
CA GLU A 721 12.93 35.17 12.01
C GLU A 721 12.15 34.96 13.34
N GLU A 722 10.95 35.53 13.49
CA GLU A 722 10.07 35.33 14.65
C GLU A 722 9.27 34.00 14.57
N ASN A 723 9.41 33.24 13.49
CA ASN A 723 8.69 31.98 13.28
C ASN A 723 9.66 30.77 13.39
N PRO A 724 9.87 30.24 14.61
CA PRO A 724 10.87 29.19 14.83
C PRO A 724 10.51 27.88 14.12
N THR A 725 11.53 27.19 13.61
CA THR A 725 11.43 25.89 12.94
C THR A 725 10.57 24.90 13.73
N ARG A 726 9.52 24.37 13.10
CA ARG A 726 8.69 23.32 13.68
C ARG A 726 9.28 21.95 13.39
N ARG A 727 9.08 21.01 14.32
CA ARG A 727 9.41 19.60 14.15
C ARG A 727 8.16 18.76 14.35
N GLU A 728 7.63 18.24 13.25
CA GLU A 728 6.37 17.49 13.24
C GLU A 728 6.56 16.08 12.70
N TYR A 729 5.55 15.24 12.91
CA TYR A 729 5.55 13.87 12.40
C TYR A 729 5.03 13.83 10.96
N VAL A 730 5.63 13.02 10.10
CA VAL A 730 5.06 12.71 8.77
C VAL A 730 3.65 12.13 8.97
N GLY A 731 2.65 12.86 8.45
CA GLY A 731 1.23 12.58 8.61
C GLY A 731 0.43 12.97 7.35
N PRO A 732 -0.88 13.25 7.48
CA PRO A 732 -1.72 13.64 6.35
C PRO A 732 -1.16 14.89 5.65
N MET A 733 -0.91 14.79 4.34
CA MET A 733 -0.33 15.92 3.58
C MET A 733 -1.33 17.04 3.27
N SER A 734 -2.62 16.87 3.62
CA SER A 734 -3.69 17.80 3.26
C SER A 734 -4.79 17.89 4.32
N VAL A 735 -5.30 19.10 4.58
CA VAL A 735 -6.49 19.36 5.40
C VAL A 735 -7.76 18.86 4.70
N TRP A 736 -7.84 19.08 3.38
CA TRP A 736 -8.92 18.61 2.50
C TRP A 736 -8.40 18.48 1.06
N GLY A 737 -9.13 17.73 0.23
CA GLY A 737 -8.78 17.42 -1.16
C GLY A 737 -9.05 15.95 -1.49
N PRO A 738 -8.70 15.49 -2.71
CA PRO A 738 -8.64 14.06 -3.02
C PRO A 738 -7.51 13.36 -2.24
N GLU A 739 -7.60 12.05 -2.07
CA GLU A 739 -6.51 11.25 -1.48
C GLU A 739 -5.22 11.32 -2.32
N VAL A 740 -4.06 11.26 -1.66
CA VAL A 740 -2.74 11.25 -2.31
C VAL A 740 -2.62 10.03 -3.24
N PRO A 741 -2.25 10.19 -4.53
CA PRO A 741 -1.97 9.08 -5.42
C PRO A 741 -0.79 8.23 -4.92
N LYS A 742 -0.91 6.91 -5.03
CA LYS A 742 0.14 5.97 -4.59
C LYS A 742 1.47 6.13 -5.32
N ASP A 743 1.43 6.74 -6.50
CA ASP A 743 2.56 7.04 -7.36
C ASP A 743 2.88 8.55 -7.44
N PHE A 744 2.35 9.36 -6.52
CA PHE A 744 2.72 10.77 -6.35
C PHE A 744 4.22 10.91 -6.04
N GLY A 745 4.77 10.02 -5.22
CA GLY A 745 6.22 9.97 -4.93
C GLY A 745 7.06 9.30 -6.02
N ALA A 746 6.48 8.89 -7.16
CA ALA A 746 7.22 8.22 -8.22
C ALA A 746 7.68 9.20 -9.32
N ASN A 747 8.95 9.09 -9.73
CA ASN A 747 9.44 9.80 -10.90
C ASN A 747 8.86 9.18 -12.20
N LYS A 748 8.27 10.01 -13.06
CA LYS A 748 7.69 9.61 -14.37
C LYS A 748 8.23 10.40 -15.57
N ALA A 749 9.30 11.18 -15.39
CA ALA A 749 9.95 11.93 -16.47
C ALA A 749 10.55 10.99 -17.55
N LYS A 750 10.59 11.44 -18.81
CA LYS A 750 10.87 10.62 -20.02
C LYS A 750 12.00 11.12 -20.92
#